data_AF-A0A5C3PYP4-F1
#
_entry.id   AF-A0A5C3PYP4-F1
#
_cell.length_a   1.000
_cell.length_b   1.000
_cell.length_c   1.000
_cell.angle_alpha   90.00
_cell.angle_beta   90.00
_cell.angle_gamma   90.00
#
_symmetry.space_group_name_H-M   'P 1'
#
loop_
_entity.id
_entity.type
_entity.pdbx_description
1 polymer ?
#
loop_
_entity_poly.entity_id
_entity_poly.type
_entity_poly.pdbx_seq_one_letter_code
_entity_poly.pdbx_strand_id
1 'polypeptide(L)'
;MPPPLLVPDEIMDQVLHLALTIPEETFRAWRTPQTYAGTPLLHLHRILATSSQWYRVGKPYLYEAAILRTTEQVRGFCDAICKDHGGEKLACYLRRLRVDSGYTPELGRILRNTGSQITELFLGFDVSIDDRLDNLLESLEQVNPSRLFLDGCPFVKYDIPPPTRVHALCDAIAHAAPGWSSLGRVDVGPGFPIPHELLESLFALPQVEYVSCNIDFDSDDLTFEWLDDVLRPILERPTLKVLQIRNGKDWLSCDLPNWGAEFIGVREKLFLGDGKDIVSLAAFPEHDVIIPEPTSLPELPDKIWARILWIATHYDEYDPSADYETIVWAYRADRTPLDTGLEVLRVCKQFYRIGLEHLYAHPFLHPRNTERFLRHIQKNLHLAALVRVLYVDPDPHADEPPTMFKQFSAPLVNLVRVNCGIQVFPNLLQYVQEDSVVPLEVLEQRIAPPDMRTQCLAPTDMITPSMFFKLPHLRRVVLTGGRAGRLGEAPQVDLPQLECLHLYEPGLGLTKLFRDMNLPRLREFGFRATSQAAVTVRDFLKVHGAKLSVLTMQGYGTADYKQPIFDHCPNITELRLETGDRLPARIPFLSKSKPHPRLERITLPGVSLARRPQMVYYGSRDGRIETRDPREPWMPFVGFLSDHKDKLPALAEVRILGDLDWPINRWQYHQRSVWTAPPVALKLHELGLALADKTGARWCRFDVDYTESEGVSDVPLGPGPDR
;
A
#
# COMPACT_ATOMS: atom_id res chain seq x y z
N MET A 1 35.87 37.91 22.70
CA MET A 1 34.93 37.20 21.83
C MET A 1 33.96 38.22 21.26
N PRO A 2 33.65 38.21 19.96
CA PRO A 2 32.58 39.04 19.44
C PRO A 2 31.26 38.70 20.15
N PRO A 3 30.37 39.68 20.39
CA PRO A 3 29.06 39.40 20.95
C PRO A 3 28.34 38.39 20.04
N PRO A 4 27.62 37.41 20.61
CA PRO A 4 26.83 36.48 19.81
C PRO A 4 25.89 37.29 18.92
N LEU A 5 25.86 36.96 17.63
CA LEU A 5 24.91 37.53 16.68
C LEU A 5 23.50 37.27 17.20
N LEU A 6 22.87 38.32 17.73
CA LEU A 6 21.48 38.29 18.17
C LEU A 6 20.61 38.25 16.91
N VAL A 7 19.97 37.11 16.68
CA VAL A 7 18.90 36.99 15.68
C VAL A 7 17.70 37.78 16.21
N PRO A 8 17.13 38.71 15.44
CA PRO A 8 15.91 39.43 15.83
C PRO A 8 14.76 38.45 16.14
N ASP A 9 13.90 38.81 17.09
CA ASP A 9 12.78 37.96 17.52
C ASP A 9 11.86 37.61 16.33
N GLU A 10 11.68 38.51 15.36
CA GLU A 10 10.81 38.32 14.20
C GLU A 10 11.32 37.23 13.25
N ILE A 11 12.64 37.14 13.05
CA ILE A 11 13.25 36.10 12.21
C ILE A 11 13.22 34.77 12.96
N MET A 12 13.51 34.80 14.26
CA MET A 12 13.44 33.62 15.11
C MET A 12 12.03 33.05 15.19
N ASP A 13 11.03 33.92 15.26
CA ASP A 13 9.61 33.58 15.27
C ASP A 13 9.21 32.78 14.03
N GLN A 14 9.56 33.25 12.82
CA GLN A 14 9.28 32.53 11.57
C GLN A 14 9.98 31.18 11.50
N VAL A 15 11.26 31.12 11.91
CA VAL A 15 12.03 29.87 11.92
C VAL A 15 11.42 28.87 12.89
N LEU A 16 11.06 29.32 14.10
CA LEU A 16 10.51 28.48 15.14
C LEU A 16 9.08 28.04 14.83
N HIS A 17 8.27 28.89 14.19
CA HIS A 17 6.96 28.51 13.70
C HIS A 17 7.08 27.32 12.73
N LEU A 18 7.93 27.44 11.70
CA LEU A 18 8.15 26.35 10.74
C LEU A 18 8.75 25.08 11.37
N ALA A 19 9.63 25.24 12.36
CA ALA A 19 10.34 24.12 12.97
C ALA A 19 9.54 23.37 14.06
N LEU A 20 8.65 24.07 14.77
CA LEU A 20 7.97 23.53 15.96
C LEU A 20 6.48 23.29 15.77
N THR A 21 5.82 23.98 14.83
CA THR A 21 4.39 23.79 14.59
C THR A 21 4.12 22.48 13.88
N ILE A 22 3.14 21.73 14.37
CA ILE A 22 2.63 20.54 13.68
C ILE A 22 1.80 21.02 12.48
N PRO A 23 2.15 20.64 11.22
CA PRO A 23 1.37 21.01 10.05
C PRO A 23 -0.09 20.54 10.18
N GLU A 24 -1.04 21.32 9.69
CA GLU A 24 -2.47 20.98 9.76
C GLU A 24 -2.76 19.63 9.10
N GLU A 25 -2.13 19.36 7.97
CA GLU A 25 -2.27 18.11 7.23
C GLU A 25 -1.79 16.93 8.08
N THR A 26 -0.72 17.12 8.87
CA THR A 26 -0.21 16.08 9.77
C THR A 26 -1.13 15.86 10.97
N PHE A 27 -1.66 16.94 11.54
CA PHE A 27 -2.59 16.85 12.68
C PHE A 27 -3.90 16.16 12.28
N ARG A 28 -4.45 16.54 11.12
CA ARG A 28 -5.74 16.07 10.60
C ARG A 28 -5.67 14.74 9.84
N ALA A 29 -4.47 14.24 9.53
CA ALA A 29 -4.30 12.96 8.87
C ALA A 29 -4.90 11.82 9.71
N TRP A 30 -5.80 11.04 9.11
CA TRP A 30 -6.36 9.84 9.73
C TRP A 30 -5.27 8.84 10.11
N ARG A 31 -5.53 8.00 11.12
CA ARG A 31 -4.56 6.98 11.51
C ARG A 31 -4.43 5.94 10.40
N THR A 32 -3.28 5.95 9.77
CA THR A 32 -2.83 4.89 8.87
C THR A 32 -1.59 4.20 9.45
N PRO A 33 -1.27 2.98 8.97
CA PRO A 33 0.02 2.33 9.19
C PRO A 33 1.19 3.31 9.05
N GLN A 34 1.15 4.17 8.02
CA GLN A 34 2.19 5.16 7.73
C GLN A 34 2.25 6.28 8.77
N THR A 35 1.10 6.83 9.21
CA THR A 35 1.10 7.89 10.25
C THR A 35 1.63 7.40 11.60
N TYR A 36 1.40 6.12 11.93
CA TYR A 36 1.86 5.54 13.19
C TYR A 36 3.34 5.12 13.13
N ALA A 37 3.77 4.46 12.05
CA ALA A 37 5.13 3.94 11.88
C ALA A 37 6.15 4.99 11.42
N GLY A 38 5.72 5.96 10.61
CA GLY A 38 6.59 6.86 9.86
C GLY A 38 6.84 8.23 10.50
N THR A 39 6.23 8.56 11.65
CA THR A 39 6.50 9.84 12.32
C THR A 39 7.85 9.77 13.05
N PRO A 40 8.91 10.46 12.57
CA PRO A 40 10.21 10.40 13.22
C PRO A 40 10.18 11.09 14.58
N LEU A 41 11.03 10.62 15.49
CA LEU A 41 11.32 11.32 16.75
C LEU A 41 12.04 12.63 16.44
N LEU A 42 11.28 13.71 16.27
CA LEU A 42 11.86 15.04 16.26
C LEU A 42 12.18 15.42 17.71
N HIS A 43 13.47 15.56 18.03
CA HIS A 43 13.92 16.10 19.32
C HIS A 43 13.70 17.63 19.37
N LEU A 44 12.47 18.09 19.13
CA LEU A 44 12.11 19.51 19.05
C LEU A 44 12.51 20.29 20.32
N HIS A 45 12.54 19.63 21.47
CA HIS A 45 13.04 20.21 22.72
C HIS A 45 14.51 20.67 22.63
N ARG A 46 15.35 20.04 21.79
CA ARG A 46 16.74 20.46 21.58
C ARG A 46 16.84 21.80 20.87
N ILE A 47 15.87 22.11 19.99
CA ILE A 47 15.78 23.41 19.32
C ILE A 47 15.52 24.51 20.37
N LEU A 48 14.64 24.26 21.33
CA LEU A 48 14.34 25.20 22.41
C LEU A 48 15.46 25.30 23.47
N ALA A 49 16.30 24.28 23.60
CA ALA A 49 17.43 24.26 24.52
C ALA A 49 18.62 25.10 24.05
N THR A 50 18.56 25.69 22.85
CA THR A 50 19.64 26.50 22.26
C THR A 50 19.88 27.80 23.02
N SER A 51 18.83 28.56 23.37
CA SER A 51 18.93 29.78 24.18
C SER A 51 17.60 30.13 24.87
N SER A 52 17.65 31.01 25.88
CA SER A 52 16.45 31.53 26.55
C SER A 52 15.52 32.31 25.62
N GLN A 53 16.07 32.96 24.58
CA GLN A 53 15.32 33.66 23.56
C GLN A 53 14.53 32.66 22.69
N TRP A 54 15.19 31.60 22.21
CA TRP A 54 14.55 30.52 21.43
C TRP A 54 13.46 29.84 22.25
N TYR A 55 13.73 29.55 23.53
CA TYR A 55 12.72 29.03 24.43
C TYR A 55 11.52 29.96 24.56
N ARG A 56 11.73 31.27 24.80
CA ARG A 56 10.64 32.24 24.98
C ARG A 56 9.79 32.39 23.71
N VAL A 57 10.41 32.49 22.54
CA VAL A 57 9.74 32.70 21.25
C VAL A 57 9.08 31.41 20.75
N GLY A 58 9.73 30.26 20.93
CA GLY A 58 9.26 28.97 20.40
C GLY A 58 8.22 28.25 21.26
N LYS A 59 8.13 28.55 22.55
CA LYS A 59 7.20 27.89 23.49
C LYS A 59 5.73 27.90 23.00
N PRO A 60 5.16 29.01 22.48
CA PRO A 60 3.80 29.00 21.96
C PRO A 60 3.60 27.98 20.82
N TYR A 61 4.53 27.94 19.87
CA TYR A 61 4.45 27.02 18.71
C TYR A 61 4.56 25.55 19.09
N LEU A 62 5.40 25.22 20.08
CA LEU A 62 5.55 23.84 20.55
C LEU A 62 4.28 23.31 21.25
N TYR A 63 3.53 24.19 21.93
CA TYR A 63 2.34 23.80 22.72
C TYR A 63 1.01 24.11 22.01
N GLU A 64 1.05 24.70 20.82
CA GLU A 64 -0.15 25.04 20.06
C GLU A 64 -0.94 23.80 19.62
N ALA A 65 -0.25 22.71 19.27
CA ALA A 65 -0.85 21.44 18.92
C ALA A 65 -0.19 20.28 19.68
N ALA A 66 -1.00 19.32 20.14
CA ALA A 66 -0.52 18.11 20.80
C ALA A 66 -1.15 16.86 20.17
N ILE A 67 -0.31 15.86 19.85
CA ILE A 67 -0.76 14.53 19.44
C ILE A 67 -0.32 13.52 20.50
N LEU A 68 -1.28 13.09 21.32
CA LEU A 68 -1.10 12.19 22.45
C LEU A 68 -1.52 10.78 22.04
N ARG A 69 -0.57 9.85 21.97
CA ARG A 69 -0.79 8.48 21.46
C ARG A 69 -0.63 7.40 22.51
N THR A 70 -0.09 7.74 23.67
CA THR A 70 0.15 6.79 24.77
C THR A 70 -0.16 7.44 26.12
N THR A 71 -0.45 6.61 27.12
CA THR A 71 -0.66 7.05 28.51
C THR A 71 0.52 7.86 29.05
N GLU A 72 1.75 7.51 28.71
CA GLU A 72 2.95 8.21 29.17
C GLU A 72 3.05 9.60 28.53
N GLN A 73 2.66 9.73 27.26
CA GLN A 73 2.58 11.03 26.59
C GLN A 73 1.50 11.91 27.23
N VAL A 74 0.33 11.35 27.54
CA VAL A 74 -0.76 12.05 28.23
C VAL A 74 -0.29 12.53 29.60
N ARG A 75 0.33 11.65 30.40
CA ARG A 75 0.86 12.01 31.73
C ARG A 75 1.96 13.07 31.63
N GLY A 76 2.96 12.87 30.77
CA GLY A 76 4.06 13.82 30.60
C GLY A 76 3.60 15.18 30.09
N PHE A 77 2.60 15.22 29.21
CA PHE A 77 1.99 16.46 28.75
C PHE A 77 1.18 17.14 29.86
N CYS A 78 0.36 16.38 30.58
CA CYS A 78 -0.37 16.87 31.76
C CYS A 78 0.59 17.46 32.80
N ASP A 79 1.68 16.78 33.12
CA ASP A 79 2.70 17.26 34.06
C ASP A 79 3.38 18.54 33.56
N ALA A 80 3.53 18.72 32.24
CA ALA A 80 4.08 19.95 31.68
C ALA A 80 3.13 21.15 31.83
N ILE A 81 1.82 20.96 31.56
CA ILE A 81 0.85 22.06 31.53
C ILE A 81 0.13 22.28 32.86
N CYS A 82 0.15 21.32 33.78
CA CYS A 82 -0.54 21.42 35.08
C CYS A 82 0.40 21.79 36.25
N LYS A 83 1.67 22.12 35.99
CA LYS A 83 2.61 22.56 37.03
C LYS A 83 2.23 23.94 37.58
N ASP A 84 2.29 24.07 38.90
CA ASP A 84 1.89 25.25 39.70
C ASP A 84 2.56 26.57 39.28
N HIS A 85 3.69 26.51 38.56
CA HIS A 85 4.44 27.69 38.12
C HIS A 85 4.66 27.66 36.60
N GLY A 86 3.75 28.32 35.87
CA GLY A 86 3.87 28.56 34.43
C GLY A 86 3.21 27.51 33.53
N GLY A 87 2.61 26.47 34.10
CA GLY A 87 1.79 25.48 33.38
C GLY A 87 0.52 26.09 32.79
N GLU A 88 -0.18 26.95 33.54
CA GLU A 88 -1.40 27.63 33.06
C GLU A 88 -1.14 28.43 31.78
N LYS A 89 0.00 29.13 31.72
CA LYS A 89 0.39 29.86 30.50
C LYS A 89 0.65 28.93 29.31
N LEU A 90 1.13 27.71 29.55
CA LEU A 90 1.28 26.69 28.51
C LEU A 90 -0.07 26.17 28.03
N ALA A 91 -0.98 25.91 28.96
CA ALA A 91 -2.33 25.47 28.65
C ALA A 91 -3.06 26.47 27.73
N CYS A 92 -2.85 27.78 27.94
CA CYS A 92 -3.44 28.82 27.09
C CYS A 92 -2.98 28.81 25.62
N TYR A 93 -1.87 28.15 25.29
CA TYR A 93 -1.41 28.05 23.91
C TYR A 93 -2.07 26.91 23.14
N LEU A 94 -2.59 25.88 23.82
CA LEU A 94 -3.14 24.70 23.17
C LEU A 94 -4.43 25.03 22.41
N ARG A 95 -4.39 24.84 21.09
CA ARG A 95 -5.52 25.03 20.17
C ARG A 95 -6.00 23.71 19.57
N ARG A 96 -5.06 22.80 19.29
CA ARG A 96 -5.35 21.54 18.59
C ARG A 96 -4.93 20.37 19.46
N LEU A 97 -5.89 19.58 19.90
CA LEU A 97 -5.63 18.40 20.73
C LEU A 97 -6.09 17.14 20.02
N ARG A 98 -5.14 16.22 19.82
CA ARG A 98 -5.40 14.89 19.27
C ARG A 98 -5.04 13.82 20.29
N VAL A 99 -5.98 12.93 20.55
CA VAL A 99 -5.86 11.83 21.48
C VAL A 99 -6.12 10.53 20.72
N ASP A 100 -5.06 9.81 20.35
CA ASP A 100 -5.19 8.51 19.67
C ASP A 100 -5.50 7.39 20.69
N SER A 101 -5.01 7.52 21.93
CA SER A 101 -5.19 6.60 23.07
C SER A 101 -4.75 7.26 24.39
N GLY A 102 -4.89 6.55 25.52
CA GLY A 102 -4.46 7.02 26.84
C GLY A 102 -5.53 7.86 27.54
N TYR A 103 -6.77 7.39 27.50
CA TYR A 103 -7.87 8.01 28.23
C TYR A 103 -7.70 7.77 29.73
N THR A 104 -7.00 8.68 30.39
CA THR A 104 -6.71 8.60 31.82
C THR A 104 -7.21 9.84 32.55
N PRO A 105 -7.23 9.85 33.90
CA PRO A 105 -7.62 11.05 34.66
C PRO A 105 -6.78 12.29 34.32
N GLU A 106 -5.53 12.11 33.91
CA GLU A 106 -4.64 13.18 33.42
C GLU A 106 -5.17 13.83 32.14
N LEU A 107 -5.80 13.08 31.23
CA LEU A 107 -6.48 13.67 30.06
C LEU A 107 -7.62 14.58 30.52
N GLY A 108 -8.42 14.15 31.49
CA GLY A 108 -9.47 15.00 32.05
C GLY A 108 -8.93 16.31 32.63
N ARG A 109 -7.77 16.26 33.31
CA ARG A 109 -7.08 17.48 33.79
C ARG A 109 -6.62 18.38 32.65
N ILE A 110 -6.06 17.81 31.57
CA ILE A 110 -5.68 18.56 30.37
C ILE A 110 -6.89 19.30 29.81
N LEU A 111 -8.00 18.59 29.58
CA LEU A 111 -9.22 19.16 29.02
C LEU A 111 -9.82 20.25 29.92
N ARG A 112 -9.86 20.05 31.24
CA ARG A 112 -10.35 21.09 32.17
C ARG A 112 -9.48 22.35 32.15
N ASN A 113 -8.16 22.21 32.03
CA ASN A 113 -7.24 23.35 32.04
C ASN A 113 -7.16 24.08 30.68
N THR A 114 -7.52 23.40 29.58
CA THR A 114 -7.34 23.92 28.21
C THR A 114 -8.64 24.08 27.43
N GLY A 115 -9.77 23.60 27.95
CA GLY A 115 -11.00 23.34 27.18
C GLY A 115 -11.55 24.56 26.44
N SER A 116 -11.45 25.75 27.03
CA SER A 116 -11.88 27.01 26.37
C SER A 116 -11.00 27.44 25.19
N GLN A 117 -9.80 26.89 25.05
CA GLN A 117 -8.84 27.24 24.01
C GLN A 117 -8.81 26.25 22.85
N ILE A 118 -9.24 25.00 23.08
CA ILE A 118 -9.24 23.94 22.06
C ILE A 118 -10.27 24.26 20.98
N THR A 119 -9.79 24.49 19.76
CA THR A 119 -10.60 24.73 18.57
C THR A 119 -10.76 23.49 17.72
N GLU A 120 -9.78 22.57 17.72
CA GLU A 120 -9.84 21.28 17.05
C GLU A 120 -9.58 20.14 18.03
N LEU A 121 -10.55 19.23 18.13
CA LEU A 121 -10.46 18.05 18.98
C LEU A 121 -10.50 16.79 18.11
N PHE A 122 -9.48 15.95 18.22
CA PHE A 122 -9.43 14.66 17.55
C PHE A 122 -9.44 13.54 18.59
N LEU A 123 -10.42 12.64 18.48
CA LEU A 123 -10.61 11.50 19.39
C LEU A 123 -10.50 10.19 18.63
N GLY A 124 -9.51 9.38 19.00
CA GLY A 124 -9.33 8.03 18.52
C GLY A 124 -10.04 7.02 19.42
N PHE A 125 -10.93 6.20 18.86
CA PHE A 125 -11.74 5.20 19.57
C PHE A 125 -10.98 3.90 19.88
N ASP A 126 -9.64 3.94 19.91
CA ASP A 126 -8.81 2.81 20.33
C ASP A 126 -8.66 2.81 21.86
N VAL A 127 -9.80 2.70 22.54
CA VAL A 127 -9.88 2.69 24.00
C VAL A 127 -9.33 1.36 24.52
N SER A 128 -8.17 1.41 25.16
CA SER A 128 -7.52 0.25 25.77
C SER A 128 -8.34 -0.27 26.96
N ILE A 129 -8.06 -1.50 27.41
CA ILE A 129 -8.61 -2.03 28.68
C ILE A 129 -8.06 -1.29 29.91
N ASP A 130 -6.91 -0.65 29.78
CA ASP A 130 -6.28 0.12 30.86
C ASP A 130 -6.80 1.56 30.96
N ASP A 131 -7.52 2.01 29.94
CA ASP A 131 -8.12 3.34 29.92
C ASP A 131 -9.24 3.45 30.96
N ARG A 132 -9.34 4.63 31.58
CA ARG A 132 -10.35 4.98 32.56
C ARG A 132 -11.11 6.20 32.07
N LEU A 133 -12.36 5.98 31.69
CA LEU A 133 -13.26 7.02 31.19
C LEU A 133 -13.95 7.79 32.32
N ASP A 134 -13.65 7.46 33.58
CA ASP A 134 -14.17 8.16 34.75
C ASP A 134 -13.84 9.65 34.68
N ASN A 135 -14.84 10.50 34.83
CA ASN A 135 -14.75 11.97 34.73
C ASN A 135 -14.36 12.51 33.34
N LEU A 136 -14.28 11.66 32.30
CA LEU A 136 -14.07 12.15 30.94
C LEU A 136 -15.27 13.00 30.49
N LEU A 137 -16.48 12.56 30.84
CA LEU A 137 -17.74 13.29 30.66
C LEU A 137 -17.64 14.75 31.13
N GLU A 138 -17.41 14.95 32.43
CA GLU A 138 -17.27 16.27 33.06
C GLU A 138 -16.16 17.12 32.42
N SER A 139 -15.13 16.46 31.89
CA SER A 139 -13.99 17.14 31.26
C SER A 139 -14.30 17.57 29.82
N LEU A 140 -15.05 16.77 29.07
CA LEU A 140 -15.51 17.10 27.71
C LEU A 140 -16.53 18.24 27.71
N GLU A 141 -17.32 18.38 28.77
CA GLU A 141 -18.22 19.52 28.98
C GLU A 141 -17.49 20.87 29.09
N GLN A 142 -16.20 20.87 29.47
CA GLN A 142 -15.39 22.08 29.56
C GLN A 142 -14.78 22.50 28.21
N VAL A 143 -14.91 21.67 27.18
CA VAL A 143 -14.38 21.93 25.84
C VAL A 143 -15.48 22.55 24.97
N ASN A 144 -15.11 23.40 24.03
CA ASN A 144 -16.04 23.94 23.03
C ASN A 144 -15.38 23.98 21.64
N PRO A 145 -15.08 22.81 21.04
CA PRO A 145 -14.32 22.74 19.81
C PRO A 145 -15.14 23.28 18.63
N SER A 146 -14.48 23.93 17.69
CA SER A 146 -15.08 24.31 16.40
C SER A 146 -15.13 23.17 15.40
N ARG A 147 -14.23 22.19 15.57
CA ARG A 147 -14.08 21.03 14.70
C ARG A 147 -13.79 19.78 15.51
N LEU A 148 -14.51 18.72 15.21
CA LEU A 148 -14.37 17.40 15.85
C LEU A 148 -13.92 16.37 14.81
N PHE A 149 -12.89 15.60 15.16
CA PHE A 149 -12.46 14.44 14.40
C PHE A 149 -12.73 13.17 15.21
N LEU A 150 -13.40 12.19 14.61
CA LEU A 150 -13.71 10.90 15.22
C LEU A 150 -13.03 9.81 14.40
N ASP A 151 -12.07 9.11 14.98
CA ASP A 151 -11.32 8.09 14.24
C ASP A 151 -11.38 6.75 14.96
N GLY A 152 -11.47 5.66 14.23
CA GLY A 152 -11.50 4.31 14.78
C GLY A 152 -10.65 3.37 13.98
N CYS A 153 -10.19 2.28 14.60
CA CYS A 153 -9.45 1.27 13.87
C CYS A 153 -10.40 0.44 12.99
N PRO A 154 -10.32 0.53 11.64
CA PRO A 154 -11.26 -0.15 10.73
C PRO A 154 -11.12 -1.68 10.77
N PHE A 155 -10.00 -2.18 11.28
CA PHE A 155 -9.64 -3.59 11.17
C PHE A 155 -10.19 -4.47 12.31
N VAL A 156 -10.97 -3.97 13.27
CA VAL A 156 -11.40 -4.77 14.43
C VAL A 156 -12.74 -5.49 14.20
N LYS A 157 -13.00 -6.09 13.03
CA LYS A 157 -14.24 -6.89 12.83
C LYS A 157 -14.29 -8.17 13.71
N TYR A 158 -13.18 -8.65 14.29
CA TYR A 158 -13.13 -9.99 14.92
C TYR A 158 -12.46 -10.13 16.30
N ASP A 159 -11.82 -9.09 16.86
CA ASP A 159 -11.08 -9.20 18.14
C ASP A 159 -11.24 -7.91 18.98
N ILE A 160 -12.47 -7.44 19.17
CA ILE A 160 -12.79 -6.15 19.82
C ILE A 160 -12.54 -6.21 21.33
N PRO A 161 -12.00 -5.13 21.95
CA PRO A 161 -12.39 -4.74 23.31
C PRO A 161 -13.92 -4.81 23.48
N PRO A 162 -14.47 -5.05 24.68
CA PRO A 162 -15.92 -5.15 24.81
C PRO A 162 -16.58 -3.85 24.28
N PRO A 163 -17.64 -3.95 23.43
CA PRO A 163 -18.35 -2.81 22.83
C PRO A 163 -18.66 -1.69 23.82
N THR A 164 -18.82 -2.05 25.09
CA THR A 164 -19.13 -1.18 26.22
C THR A 164 -18.22 0.05 26.37
N ARG A 165 -16.93 -0.01 26.03
CA ARG A 165 -16.03 1.17 26.18
C ARG A 165 -16.14 2.16 25.04
N VAL A 166 -16.30 1.67 23.82
CA VAL A 166 -16.58 2.52 22.65
C VAL A 166 -17.91 3.23 22.86
N HIS A 167 -18.93 2.51 23.34
CA HIS A 167 -20.21 3.12 23.72
C HIS A 167 -20.04 4.15 24.83
N ALA A 168 -19.29 3.86 25.90
CA ALA A 168 -19.07 4.84 26.97
C ALA A 168 -18.41 6.15 26.49
N LEU A 169 -17.47 6.08 25.53
CA LEU A 169 -16.90 7.28 24.91
C LEU A 169 -17.93 7.99 24.01
N CYS A 170 -18.74 7.24 23.25
CA CYS A 170 -19.84 7.80 22.47
C CYS A 170 -20.85 8.53 23.36
N ASP A 171 -21.28 7.90 24.46
CA ASP A 171 -22.20 8.47 25.44
C ASP A 171 -21.62 9.76 26.03
N ALA A 172 -20.33 9.76 26.37
CA ALA A 172 -19.66 10.94 26.91
C ALA A 172 -19.63 12.10 25.90
N ILE A 173 -19.38 11.81 24.62
CA ILE A 173 -19.43 12.82 23.55
C ILE A 173 -20.87 13.30 23.34
N ALA A 174 -21.82 12.38 23.18
CA ALA A 174 -23.23 12.70 22.97
C ALA A 174 -23.81 13.59 24.09
N HIS A 175 -23.37 13.36 25.33
CA HIS A 175 -23.76 14.19 26.47
C HIS A 175 -23.12 15.59 26.45
N ALA A 176 -21.84 15.70 26.10
CA ALA A 176 -21.12 16.98 26.09
C ALA A 176 -21.46 17.85 24.87
N ALA A 177 -21.76 17.23 23.73
CA ALA A 177 -21.91 17.91 22.45
C ALA A 177 -22.98 19.02 22.39
N PRO A 178 -24.13 18.92 23.10
CA PRO A 178 -25.09 20.03 23.21
C PRO A 178 -24.48 21.32 23.76
N GLY A 179 -23.43 21.24 24.60
CA GLY A 179 -22.71 22.39 25.12
C GLY A 179 -21.70 23.02 24.14
N TRP A 180 -21.37 22.32 23.05
CA TRP A 180 -20.35 22.73 22.07
C TRP A 180 -20.90 23.73 21.05
N SER A 181 -21.29 24.90 21.54
CA SER A 181 -21.85 26.00 20.74
C SER A 181 -21.01 26.43 19.52
N SER A 182 -19.70 26.17 19.52
CA SER A 182 -18.80 26.51 18.42
C SER A 182 -18.68 25.43 17.34
N LEU A 183 -19.21 24.22 17.56
CA LEU A 183 -18.98 23.06 16.69
C LEU A 183 -19.65 23.23 15.32
N GLY A 184 -18.89 23.69 14.33
CA GLY A 184 -19.36 23.84 12.95
C GLY A 184 -19.10 22.63 12.06
N ARG A 185 -18.12 21.79 12.42
CA ARG A 185 -17.63 20.71 11.55
C ARG A 185 -17.33 19.41 12.30
N VAL A 186 -17.83 18.30 11.74
CA VAL A 186 -17.53 16.94 12.19
C VAL A 186 -16.90 16.16 11.04
N ASP A 187 -15.71 15.63 11.25
CA ASP A 187 -15.06 14.71 10.33
C ASP A 187 -14.90 13.35 11.02
N VAL A 188 -15.30 12.29 10.33
CA VAL A 188 -15.19 10.91 10.80
C VAL A 188 -14.10 10.22 9.99
N GLY A 189 -13.29 9.34 10.58
CA GLY A 189 -12.20 8.63 9.92
C GLY A 189 -12.68 7.55 8.93
N PRO A 190 -11.84 7.16 7.96
CA PRO A 190 -12.15 6.10 7.03
C PRO A 190 -12.29 4.76 7.76
N GLY A 191 -13.48 4.16 7.69
CA GLY A 191 -13.80 2.88 8.30
C GLY A 191 -14.07 2.93 9.82
N PHE A 192 -14.37 4.10 10.38
CA PHE A 192 -14.98 4.20 11.71
C PHE A 192 -16.50 3.98 11.59
N PRO A 193 -17.06 2.88 12.11
CA PRO A 193 -18.51 2.72 12.20
C PRO A 193 -19.01 3.62 13.32
N ILE A 194 -19.63 4.76 12.97
CA ILE A 194 -20.19 5.67 13.96
C ILE A 194 -21.42 5.00 14.56
N PRO A 195 -21.49 4.79 15.89
CA PRO A 195 -22.72 4.31 16.52
C PRO A 195 -23.88 5.27 16.25
N HIS A 196 -25.05 4.71 15.99
CA HIS A 196 -26.25 5.45 15.62
C HIS A 196 -26.57 6.56 16.61
N GLU A 197 -26.47 6.27 17.91
CA GLU A 197 -26.79 7.21 18.99
C GLU A 197 -25.87 8.44 18.99
N LEU A 198 -24.60 8.23 18.67
CA LEU A 198 -23.62 9.31 18.54
C LEU A 198 -23.91 10.16 17.30
N LEU A 199 -24.27 9.50 16.20
CA LEU A 199 -24.60 10.15 14.94
C LEU A 199 -25.83 11.06 15.10
N GLU A 200 -26.91 10.55 15.70
CA GLU A 200 -28.11 11.32 16.01
C GLU A 200 -27.78 12.51 16.92
N SER A 201 -26.99 12.30 17.97
CA SER A 201 -26.66 13.35 18.93
C SER A 201 -25.84 14.47 18.30
N LEU A 202 -24.78 14.13 17.55
CA LEU A 202 -23.94 15.12 16.88
C LEU A 202 -24.69 15.84 15.76
N PHE A 203 -25.57 15.14 15.07
CA PHE A 203 -26.31 15.71 13.95
C PHE A 203 -27.64 16.32 14.36
N ALA A 204 -28.04 16.25 15.61
CA ALA A 204 -29.13 17.07 16.17
C ALA A 204 -28.66 18.51 16.47
N LEU A 205 -27.35 18.76 16.53
CA LEU A 205 -26.78 20.05 16.93
C LEU A 205 -26.99 21.14 15.89
N PRO A 206 -27.72 22.24 16.20
CA PRO A 206 -28.10 23.27 15.22
C PRO A 206 -26.90 23.96 14.57
N GLN A 207 -25.76 24.03 15.24
CA GLN A 207 -24.56 24.71 14.78
C GLN A 207 -23.71 23.92 13.76
N VAL A 208 -23.93 22.61 13.60
CA VAL A 208 -23.12 21.79 12.69
C VAL A 208 -23.51 22.05 11.25
N GLU A 209 -22.57 22.60 10.47
CA GLU A 209 -22.76 22.96 9.07
C GLU A 209 -22.10 21.98 8.09
N TYR A 210 -21.09 21.25 8.56
CA TYR A 210 -20.27 20.36 7.73
C TYR A 210 -20.07 19.00 8.41
N VAL A 211 -20.37 17.94 7.68
CA VAL A 211 -20.13 16.55 8.08
C VAL A 211 -19.34 15.85 6.99
N SER A 212 -18.30 15.10 7.34
CA SER A 212 -17.56 14.24 6.41
C SER A 212 -17.36 12.85 6.97
N CYS A 213 -17.82 11.83 6.25
CA CYS A 213 -17.75 10.43 6.69
C CYS A 213 -17.49 9.48 5.52
N ASN A 214 -17.22 8.22 5.87
CA ASN A 214 -17.41 7.10 4.96
C ASN A 214 -18.72 6.41 5.36
N ILE A 215 -19.43 5.85 4.38
CA ILE A 215 -20.60 5.00 4.62
C ILE A 215 -20.21 3.61 4.12
N ASP A 216 -19.98 2.68 5.04
CA ASP A 216 -19.60 1.30 4.70
C ASP A 216 -20.86 0.48 4.41
N PHE A 217 -21.08 0.10 3.14
CA PHE A 217 -22.26 -0.65 2.67
C PHE A 217 -22.18 -2.17 2.88
N ASP A 218 -21.04 -2.67 3.36
CA ASP A 218 -20.77 -4.11 3.42
C ASP A 218 -21.50 -4.85 4.56
N SER A 219 -22.26 -4.13 5.40
CA SER A 219 -23.16 -4.73 6.37
C SER A 219 -24.57 -4.83 5.80
N ASP A 220 -25.18 -6.03 5.87
CA ASP A 220 -26.60 -6.28 5.64
C ASP A 220 -27.56 -5.34 6.45
N ASP A 221 -27.00 -4.54 7.37
CA ASP A 221 -27.66 -3.60 8.26
C ASP A 221 -28.00 -2.23 7.62
N LEU A 222 -27.48 -1.89 6.43
CA LEU A 222 -27.90 -0.67 5.71
C LEU A 222 -29.18 -0.93 4.92
N THR A 223 -30.28 -1.02 5.66
CA THR A 223 -31.63 -1.05 5.09
C THR A 223 -32.01 0.34 4.56
N PHE A 224 -32.98 0.40 3.64
CA PHE A 224 -33.64 1.67 3.26
C PHE A 224 -34.12 2.47 4.48
N GLU A 225 -34.43 1.79 5.59
CA GLU A 225 -34.86 2.40 6.85
C GLU A 225 -33.75 3.29 7.45
N TRP A 226 -32.47 2.89 7.43
CA TRP A 226 -31.39 3.75 7.94
C TRP A 226 -31.30 5.08 7.18
N LEU A 227 -31.49 5.03 5.87
CA LEU A 227 -31.44 6.21 5.02
C LEU A 227 -32.56 7.20 5.38
N ASP A 228 -33.76 6.69 5.59
CA ASP A 228 -34.95 7.49 5.91
C ASP A 228 -34.98 7.95 7.36
N ASP A 229 -34.59 7.10 8.31
CA ASP A 229 -34.67 7.38 9.73
C ASP A 229 -33.50 8.23 10.22
N VAL A 230 -32.35 8.14 9.53
CA VAL A 230 -31.11 8.82 9.95
C VAL A 230 -30.75 9.91 8.96
N LEU A 231 -30.44 9.53 7.71
CA LEU A 231 -29.83 10.44 6.74
C LEU A 231 -30.76 11.59 6.34
N ARG A 232 -32.04 11.30 6.10
CA ARG A 232 -33.03 12.29 5.67
C ARG A 232 -33.24 13.38 6.73
N PRO A 233 -33.52 13.08 8.01
CA PRO A 233 -33.61 14.10 9.06
C PRO A 233 -32.38 15.01 9.14
N ILE A 234 -31.18 14.48 8.93
CA ILE A 234 -29.92 15.24 8.94
C ILE A 234 -29.85 16.20 7.74
N LEU A 235 -30.18 15.70 6.55
CA LEU A 235 -30.15 16.45 5.30
C LEU A 235 -31.21 17.55 5.23
N GLU A 236 -32.37 17.35 5.84
CA GLU A 236 -33.46 18.34 5.89
C GLU A 236 -33.14 19.53 6.79
N ARG A 237 -32.09 19.46 7.62
CA ARG A 237 -31.73 20.53 8.56
C ARG A 237 -31.26 21.78 7.82
N PRO A 238 -31.82 22.96 8.11
CA PRO A 238 -31.43 24.19 7.41
C PRO A 238 -29.97 24.60 7.59
N THR A 239 -29.34 24.21 8.70
CA THR A 239 -27.98 24.63 9.06
C THR A 239 -26.91 23.74 8.44
N LEU A 240 -27.22 22.48 8.12
CA LEU A 240 -26.31 21.60 7.41
C LEU A 240 -26.16 22.09 5.96
N LYS A 241 -24.92 22.40 5.58
CA LYS A 241 -24.54 22.85 4.23
C LYS A 241 -23.88 21.75 3.44
N VAL A 242 -23.09 20.89 4.10
CA VAL A 242 -22.30 19.85 3.46
C VAL A 242 -22.36 18.55 4.25
N LEU A 243 -22.77 17.49 3.58
CA LEU A 243 -22.55 16.10 3.95
C LEU A 243 -21.66 15.45 2.89
N GLN A 244 -20.39 15.26 3.22
CA GLN A 244 -19.38 14.67 2.36
C GLN A 244 -19.28 13.15 2.63
N ILE A 245 -19.45 12.36 1.57
CA ILE A 245 -19.26 10.90 1.56
C ILE A 245 -17.98 10.59 0.77
N ARG A 246 -16.90 10.25 1.48
CA ARG A 246 -15.58 10.11 0.84
C ARG A 246 -15.44 8.86 -0.01
N ASN A 247 -16.10 7.76 0.37
CA ASN A 247 -16.11 6.51 -0.41
C ASN A 247 -17.29 6.46 -1.40
N GLY A 248 -17.71 7.61 -1.94
CA GLY A 248 -18.84 7.72 -2.86
C GLY A 248 -18.75 6.87 -4.14
N LYS A 249 -17.60 6.27 -4.46
CA LYS A 249 -17.49 5.34 -5.60
C LYS A 249 -18.27 4.04 -5.35
N ASP A 250 -18.18 3.50 -4.13
CA ASP A 250 -18.96 2.32 -3.73
C ASP A 250 -20.46 2.67 -3.78
N TRP A 251 -20.78 3.89 -3.36
CA TRP A 251 -22.12 4.45 -3.44
C TRP A 251 -22.68 4.51 -4.87
N LEU A 252 -21.83 4.83 -5.86
CA LEU A 252 -22.23 4.87 -7.26
C LEU A 252 -22.62 3.50 -7.84
N SER A 253 -22.17 2.41 -7.21
CA SER A 253 -22.44 1.05 -7.66
C SER A 253 -23.76 0.47 -7.13
N CYS A 254 -24.33 1.05 -6.07
CA CYS A 254 -25.57 0.61 -5.43
C CYS A 254 -26.78 1.36 -6.01
N ASP A 255 -27.43 0.85 -7.07
CA ASP A 255 -28.77 1.21 -7.59
C ASP A 255 -29.30 2.64 -7.30
N LEU A 256 -28.44 3.66 -7.47
CA LEU A 256 -28.77 5.08 -7.41
C LEU A 256 -30.00 5.53 -8.21
N PRO A 257 -30.36 4.90 -9.36
CA PRO A 257 -31.58 5.26 -10.09
C PRO A 257 -32.83 5.27 -9.21
N ASN A 258 -32.91 4.39 -8.21
CA ASN A 258 -34.05 4.34 -7.29
C ASN A 258 -34.02 5.47 -6.23
N TRP A 259 -32.87 6.09 -5.99
CA TRP A 259 -32.66 7.05 -4.90
C TRP A 259 -32.85 8.50 -5.36
N GLY A 260 -32.72 8.77 -6.66
CA GLY A 260 -32.80 10.10 -7.23
C GLY A 260 -34.08 10.86 -6.87
N ALA A 261 -35.21 10.16 -6.74
CA ALA A 261 -36.50 10.74 -6.39
C ALA A 261 -36.61 11.16 -4.90
N GLU A 262 -35.94 10.45 -4.00
CA GLU A 262 -36.05 10.67 -2.55
C GLU A 262 -35.17 11.82 -2.06
N PHE A 263 -34.09 12.12 -2.78
CA PHE A 263 -33.13 13.16 -2.40
C PHE A 263 -33.30 14.51 -3.11
N ILE A 264 -34.31 14.69 -3.98
CA ILE A 264 -34.46 15.90 -4.83
C ILE A 264 -34.30 17.21 -4.03
N GLY A 265 -34.83 17.29 -2.81
CA GLY A 265 -34.74 18.47 -1.96
C GLY A 265 -33.41 18.72 -1.24
N VAL A 266 -32.47 17.76 -1.27
CA VAL A 266 -31.25 17.81 -0.44
C VAL A 266 -29.95 17.47 -1.21
N ARG A 267 -30.02 17.23 -2.52
CA ARG A 267 -28.85 16.94 -3.39
C ARG A 267 -27.75 18.01 -3.28
N GLU A 268 -28.13 19.27 -3.08
CA GLU A 268 -27.19 20.39 -2.96
C GLU A 268 -26.26 20.27 -1.75
N LYS A 269 -26.69 19.53 -0.72
CA LYS A 269 -25.92 19.31 0.51
C LYS A 269 -25.05 18.07 0.43
N LEU A 270 -25.27 17.18 -0.53
CA LEU A 270 -24.52 15.93 -0.67
C LEU A 270 -23.29 16.14 -1.55
N PHE A 271 -22.14 15.73 -1.04
CA PHE A 271 -20.85 15.81 -1.76
C PHE A 271 -20.17 14.45 -1.74
N LEU A 272 -19.56 14.08 -2.87
CA LEU A 272 -18.85 12.81 -3.04
C LEU A 272 -17.36 13.05 -3.27
N GLY A 273 -16.53 12.12 -2.81
CA GLY A 273 -15.07 12.16 -3.01
C GLY A 273 -14.33 12.80 -1.84
N ASP A 274 -13.02 12.99 -2.01
CA ASP A 274 -12.13 13.50 -0.97
C ASP A 274 -11.12 14.53 -1.50
N GLY A 275 -10.58 15.35 -0.60
CA GLY A 275 -9.56 16.34 -0.91
C GLY A 275 -9.97 17.33 -2.00
N LYS A 276 -9.28 17.29 -3.14
CA LYS A 276 -9.54 18.17 -4.30
C LYS A 276 -10.61 17.64 -5.24
N ASP A 277 -11.00 16.38 -5.08
CA ASP A 277 -11.91 15.66 -5.97
C ASP A 277 -13.32 15.58 -5.39
N ILE A 278 -13.68 16.55 -4.53
CA ILE A 278 -15.01 16.65 -3.94
C ILE A 278 -15.97 17.25 -4.96
N VAL A 279 -17.07 16.56 -5.25
CA VAL A 279 -18.09 16.97 -6.23
C VAL A 279 -19.47 16.98 -5.57
N SER A 280 -20.25 18.04 -5.79
CA SER A 280 -21.65 18.08 -5.34
C SER A 280 -22.51 17.11 -6.14
N LEU A 281 -23.40 16.39 -5.46
CA LEU A 281 -24.36 15.50 -6.12
C LEU A 281 -25.32 16.26 -7.05
N ALA A 282 -25.61 17.52 -6.75
CA ALA A 282 -26.41 18.39 -7.61
C ALA A 282 -25.71 18.73 -8.94
N ALA A 283 -24.39 18.58 -9.02
CA ALA A 283 -23.65 18.72 -10.28
C ALA A 283 -23.82 17.50 -11.20
N PHE A 284 -24.32 16.38 -10.68
CA PHE A 284 -24.69 15.22 -11.50
C PHE A 284 -26.13 15.40 -12.02
N PRO A 285 -26.40 15.03 -13.28
CA PRO A 285 -27.76 15.09 -13.82
C PRO A 285 -28.73 14.23 -13.00
N GLU A 286 -29.96 14.72 -12.79
CA GLU A 286 -31.07 13.92 -12.25
C GLU A 286 -31.31 12.71 -13.17
N HIS A 287 -31.58 11.52 -12.62
CA HIS A 287 -31.48 10.24 -13.33
C HIS A 287 -32.30 10.09 -14.62
N ASP A 288 -31.85 9.10 -15.41
CA ASP A 288 -32.34 8.67 -16.72
C ASP A 288 -32.25 9.69 -17.84
N VAL A 289 -31.01 9.94 -18.28
CA VAL A 289 -30.71 10.28 -19.68
C VAL A 289 -30.94 9.03 -20.56
N ILE A 290 -32.03 8.27 -20.35
CA ILE A 290 -32.73 7.69 -21.49
C ILE A 290 -33.43 8.89 -22.11
N ILE A 291 -32.68 9.70 -22.86
CA ILE A 291 -33.30 10.69 -23.71
C ILE A 291 -34.13 9.83 -24.68
N PRO A 292 -35.47 9.91 -24.66
CA PRO A 292 -36.30 9.06 -25.50
C PRO A 292 -35.96 9.24 -27.00
N GLU A 293 -35.33 10.37 -27.32
CA GLU A 293 -34.66 10.66 -28.58
C GLU A 293 -33.29 11.31 -28.27
N PRO A 294 -32.20 10.54 -28.07
CA PRO A 294 -30.90 11.14 -27.78
C PRO A 294 -30.59 12.19 -28.84
N THR A 295 -30.40 13.44 -28.39
CA THR A 295 -29.85 14.49 -29.24
C THR A 295 -28.64 13.89 -29.94
N SER A 296 -28.57 14.07 -31.26
CA SER A 296 -27.45 13.57 -32.06
C SER A 296 -26.16 13.88 -31.32
N LEU A 297 -25.35 12.84 -31.07
CA LEU A 297 -24.03 13.01 -30.44
C LEU A 297 -23.32 14.18 -31.12
N PRO A 298 -22.62 15.05 -30.36
CA PRO A 298 -21.91 16.15 -30.97
C PRO A 298 -20.97 15.61 -32.06
N GLU A 299 -20.93 16.28 -33.21
CA GLU A 299 -20.00 15.94 -34.28
C GLU A 299 -18.58 16.28 -33.84
N LEU A 300 -17.97 15.37 -33.07
CA LEU A 300 -16.57 15.45 -32.67
C LEU A 300 -15.71 14.63 -33.65
N PRO A 301 -14.48 15.08 -33.95
CA PRO A 301 -13.52 14.29 -34.69
C PRO A 301 -13.27 12.94 -34.02
N ASP A 302 -13.07 11.88 -34.82
CA ASP A 302 -12.79 10.52 -34.33
C ASP A 302 -11.66 10.46 -33.31
N LYS A 303 -10.65 11.33 -33.41
CA LYS A 303 -9.53 11.42 -32.46
C LYS A 303 -9.99 11.84 -31.05
N ILE A 304 -11.00 12.71 -30.95
CA ILE A 304 -11.57 13.14 -29.66
C ILE A 304 -12.43 12.01 -29.10
N TRP A 305 -13.28 11.40 -29.93
CA TRP A 305 -14.07 10.23 -29.51
C TRP A 305 -13.20 9.06 -29.07
N ALA A 306 -12.09 8.80 -29.76
CA ALA A 306 -11.12 7.78 -29.35
C ALA A 306 -10.59 8.05 -27.95
N ARG A 307 -10.26 9.31 -27.62
CA ARG A 307 -9.80 9.67 -26.27
C ARG A 307 -10.90 9.48 -25.22
N ILE A 308 -12.13 9.90 -25.51
CA ILE A 308 -13.29 9.73 -24.61
C ILE A 308 -13.59 8.26 -24.39
N LEU A 309 -13.66 7.47 -25.47
CA LEU A 309 -13.94 6.04 -25.42
C LEU A 309 -12.81 5.28 -24.75
N TRP A 310 -11.55 5.67 -24.96
CA TRP A 310 -10.43 5.11 -24.22
C TRP A 310 -10.64 5.29 -22.72
N ILE A 311 -10.94 6.52 -22.26
CA ILE A 311 -11.27 6.80 -20.84
C ILE A 311 -12.46 5.96 -20.37
N ALA A 312 -13.55 5.91 -21.14
CA ALA A 312 -14.76 5.19 -20.75
C ALA A 312 -14.63 3.66 -20.74
N THR A 313 -13.65 3.12 -21.47
CA THR A 313 -13.43 1.66 -21.61
C THR A 313 -12.19 1.17 -20.87
N HIS A 314 -11.38 2.07 -20.31
CA HIS A 314 -10.15 1.78 -19.58
C HIS A 314 -10.18 2.39 -18.19
N TYR A 315 -9.42 1.80 -17.27
CA TYR A 315 -9.28 2.33 -15.92
C TYR A 315 -8.49 3.66 -15.93
N ASP A 316 -9.05 4.72 -15.33
CA ASP A 316 -8.54 6.10 -15.35
C ASP A 316 -7.10 6.27 -14.81
N GLU A 317 -6.59 5.29 -14.04
CA GLU A 317 -5.24 5.33 -13.47
C GLU A 317 -4.18 4.59 -14.28
N TYR A 318 -4.45 4.22 -15.54
CA TYR A 318 -3.44 3.60 -16.40
C TYR A 318 -2.35 4.61 -16.77
N ASP A 319 -1.32 4.70 -15.93
CA ASP A 319 -0.03 5.25 -16.31
C ASP A 319 0.79 4.12 -16.98
N PRO A 320 1.04 4.17 -18.30
CA PRO A 320 1.87 3.17 -18.99
C PRO A 320 3.31 3.11 -18.43
N SER A 321 3.73 4.11 -17.67
CA SER A 321 5.02 4.15 -16.98
C SER A 321 4.99 3.63 -15.54
N ALA A 322 3.81 3.49 -14.91
CA ALA A 322 3.69 2.94 -13.56
C ALA A 322 4.14 1.46 -13.52
N ASP A 323 4.69 1.06 -12.37
CA ASP A 323 5.14 -0.30 -12.14
C ASP A 323 3.96 -1.28 -12.29
N TYR A 324 4.25 -2.40 -12.94
CA TYR A 324 3.29 -3.43 -13.35
C TYR A 324 2.46 -3.95 -12.17
N GLU A 325 3.08 -4.07 -10.99
CA GLU A 325 2.35 -4.52 -9.78
C GLU A 325 1.23 -3.55 -9.41
N THR A 326 1.44 -2.23 -9.50
CA THR A 326 0.42 -1.22 -9.20
C THR A 326 -0.80 -1.36 -10.11
N ILE A 327 -0.58 -1.66 -11.40
CA ILE A 327 -1.66 -1.86 -12.39
C ILE A 327 -2.49 -3.10 -12.05
N VAL A 328 -1.85 -4.21 -11.67
CA VAL A 328 -2.53 -5.46 -11.31
C VAL A 328 -3.36 -5.29 -10.04
N TRP A 329 -2.82 -4.59 -9.04
CA TRP A 329 -3.53 -4.31 -7.79
C TRP A 329 -4.74 -3.39 -8.01
N ALA A 330 -4.59 -2.31 -8.77
CA ALA A 330 -5.71 -1.42 -9.11
C ALA A 330 -6.83 -2.19 -9.84
N TYR A 331 -6.46 -3.08 -10.77
CA TYR A 331 -7.43 -3.90 -11.49
C TYR A 331 -8.13 -4.96 -10.61
N ARG A 332 -7.43 -5.51 -9.60
CA ARG A 332 -8.02 -6.45 -8.63
C ARG A 332 -8.99 -5.75 -7.68
N ALA A 333 -8.70 -4.51 -7.29
CA ALA A 333 -9.51 -3.74 -6.36
C ALA A 333 -10.81 -3.21 -7.00
N ASP A 334 -10.77 -2.87 -8.29
CA ASP A 334 -11.91 -2.30 -9.00
C ASP A 334 -12.14 -3.05 -10.31
N ARG A 335 -12.90 -4.14 -10.24
CA ARG A 335 -13.46 -4.78 -11.43
C ARG A 335 -14.50 -3.85 -12.03
N THR A 336 -14.08 -2.82 -12.76
CA THR A 336 -15.01 -2.12 -13.65
C THR A 336 -15.58 -3.19 -14.59
N PRO A 337 -16.90 -3.45 -14.59
CA PRO A 337 -17.44 -4.56 -15.36
C PRO A 337 -17.06 -4.38 -16.83
N LEU A 338 -16.54 -5.44 -17.45
CA LEU A 338 -16.38 -5.54 -18.91
C LEU A 338 -17.65 -5.10 -19.65
N ASP A 339 -18.80 -5.23 -18.96
CA ASP A 339 -20.12 -4.81 -19.35
C ASP A 339 -20.20 -3.31 -19.66
N THR A 340 -19.61 -2.41 -18.85
CA THR A 340 -19.62 -0.96 -19.13
C THR A 340 -18.97 -0.65 -20.48
N GLY A 341 -17.82 -1.27 -20.76
CA GLY A 341 -17.16 -1.12 -22.05
C GLY A 341 -18.04 -1.61 -23.20
N LEU A 342 -18.64 -2.80 -23.06
CA LEU A 342 -19.54 -3.34 -24.08
C LEU A 342 -20.79 -2.48 -24.30
N GLU A 343 -21.38 -1.93 -23.25
CA GLU A 343 -22.53 -1.03 -23.34
C GLU A 343 -22.17 0.28 -24.05
N VAL A 344 -21.00 0.86 -23.77
CA VAL A 344 -20.50 2.03 -24.50
C VAL A 344 -20.36 1.74 -26.00
N LEU A 345 -19.83 0.57 -26.38
CA LEU A 345 -19.71 0.18 -27.79
C LEU A 345 -21.08 -0.04 -28.47
N ARG A 346 -22.13 -0.37 -27.70
CA ARG A 346 -23.49 -0.61 -28.21
C ARG A 346 -24.28 0.68 -28.50
N VAL A 347 -23.81 1.83 -28.02
CA VAL A 347 -24.49 3.14 -28.20
C VAL A 347 -24.71 3.47 -29.68
N CYS A 348 -23.67 3.39 -30.52
CA CYS A 348 -23.79 3.66 -31.95
C CYS A 348 -22.68 3.02 -32.80
N LYS A 349 -22.83 3.03 -34.13
CA LYS A 349 -21.83 2.48 -35.07
C LYS A 349 -20.48 3.18 -34.99
N GLN A 350 -20.45 4.49 -34.71
CA GLN A 350 -19.19 5.24 -34.56
C GLN A 350 -18.45 4.79 -33.30
N PHE A 351 -19.16 4.64 -32.17
CA PHE A 351 -18.60 4.17 -30.92
C PHE A 351 -18.13 2.72 -31.04
N TYR A 352 -18.89 1.87 -31.73
CA TYR A 352 -18.42 0.53 -32.05
C TYR A 352 -17.12 0.57 -32.86
N ARG A 353 -17.06 1.33 -33.96
CA ARG A 353 -15.87 1.41 -34.83
C ARG A 353 -14.63 1.90 -34.08
N ILE A 354 -14.77 2.94 -33.27
CA ILE A 354 -13.64 3.57 -32.55
C ILE A 354 -13.30 2.80 -31.27
N GLY A 355 -14.32 2.45 -30.48
CA GLY A 355 -14.19 1.77 -29.19
C GLY A 355 -13.73 0.32 -29.31
N LEU A 356 -13.94 -0.35 -30.44
CA LEU A 356 -13.49 -1.73 -30.65
C LEU A 356 -11.96 -1.87 -30.54
N GLU A 357 -11.20 -0.90 -31.06
CA GLU A 357 -9.74 -0.87 -30.91
C GLU A 357 -9.35 -0.78 -29.45
N HIS A 358 -10.00 0.10 -28.68
CA HIS A 358 -9.74 0.28 -27.26
C HIS A 358 -10.09 -1.00 -26.47
N LEU A 359 -11.29 -1.56 -26.67
CA LEU A 359 -11.75 -2.75 -25.97
C LEU A 359 -10.80 -3.96 -26.12
N TYR A 360 -10.22 -4.15 -27.31
CA TYR A 360 -9.30 -5.25 -27.59
C TYR A 360 -7.83 -4.90 -27.36
N ALA A 361 -7.47 -3.64 -27.13
CA ALA A 361 -6.08 -3.23 -26.97
C ALA A 361 -5.46 -3.76 -25.66
N HIS A 362 -6.24 -3.90 -24.59
CA HIS A 362 -5.72 -4.25 -23.26
C HIS A 362 -6.52 -5.37 -22.56
N PRO A 363 -6.67 -6.58 -23.14
CA PRO A 363 -7.36 -7.69 -22.49
C PRO A 363 -6.67 -8.13 -21.19
N PHE A 364 -7.40 -7.97 -20.08
CA PHE A 364 -7.10 -8.58 -18.78
C PHE A 364 -7.96 -9.81 -18.58
N LEU A 365 -7.35 -10.99 -18.69
CA LEU A 365 -8.04 -12.26 -18.77
C LEU A 365 -7.94 -13.03 -17.46
N HIS A 366 -9.09 -13.37 -16.88
CA HIS A 366 -9.13 -14.42 -15.86
C HIS A 366 -8.78 -15.79 -16.51
N PRO A 367 -8.03 -16.69 -15.85
CA PRO A 367 -7.61 -17.98 -16.43
C PRO A 367 -8.75 -18.80 -17.06
N ARG A 368 -9.94 -18.75 -16.45
CA ARG A 368 -11.16 -19.41 -16.95
C ARG A 368 -11.65 -18.87 -18.31
N ASN A 369 -11.40 -17.60 -18.61
CA ASN A 369 -11.84 -16.92 -19.82
C ASN A 369 -10.76 -16.87 -20.91
N THR A 370 -9.49 -17.05 -20.54
CA THR A 370 -8.34 -16.98 -21.45
C THR A 370 -8.55 -17.84 -22.71
N GLU A 371 -8.98 -19.10 -22.55
CA GLU A 371 -9.21 -19.99 -23.70
C GLU A 371 -10.22 -19.45 -24.71
N ARG A 372 -11.34 -18.95 -24.19
CA ARG A 372 -12.44 -18.46 -25.03
C ARG A 372 -11.99 -17.23 -25.80
N PHE A 373 -11.28 -16.33 -25.13
CA PHE A 373 -10.70 -15.15 -25.75
C PHE A 373 -9.69 -15.53 -26.83
N LEU A 374 -8.71 -16.40 -26.53
CA LEU A 374 -7.68 -16.81 -27.48
C LEU A 374 -8.28 -17.47 -28.74
N ARG A 375 -9.23 -18.39 -28.58
CA ARG A 375 -9.96 -18.98 -29.72
C ARG A 375 -10.72 -17.92 -30.52
N HIS A 376 -11.29 -16.94 -29.85
CA HIS A 376 -12.04 -15.87 -30.51
C HIS A 376 -11.13 -14.99 -31.37
N ILE A 377 -9.99 -14.53 -30.85
CA ILE A 377 -9.05 -13.70 -31.63
C ILE A 377 -8.29 -14.51 -32.70
N GLN A 378 -8.10 -15.82 -32.51
CA GLN A 378 -7.57 -16.71 -33.56
C GLN A 378 -8.51 -16.82 -34.77
N LYS A 379 -9.82 -16.86 -34.51
CA LYS A 379 -10.84 -16.85 -35.58
C LYS A 379 -10.99 -15.47 -36.23
N ASN A 380 -10.58 -14.40 -35.53
CA ASN A 380 -10.76 -13.01 -35.95
C ASN A 380 -9.40 -12.29 -35.99
N LEU A 381 -8.59 -12.57 -37.01
CA LEU A 381 -7.20 -12.09 -37.10
C LEU A 381 -7.07 -10.57 -37.06
N HIS A 382 -8.07 -9.82 -37.56
CA HIS A 382 -8.08 -8.36 -37.48
C HIS A 382 -8.21 -7.86 -36.03
N LEU A 383 -8.92 -8.58 -35.14
CA LEU A 383 -9.00 -8.26 -33.71
C LEU A 383 -7.70 -8.61 -32.99
N ALA A 384 -7.02 -9.69 -33.39
CA ALA A 384 -5.70 -10.04 -32.85
C ALA A 384 -4.68 -8.91 -33.09
N ALA A 385 -4.76 -8.24 -34.24
CA ALA A 385 -3.90 -7.10 -34.55
C ALA A 385 -4.19 -5.86 -33.67
N LEU A 386 -5.36 -5.77 -33.01
CA LEU A 386 -5.67 -4.66 -32.11
C LEU A 386 -5.04 -4.84 -30.72
N VAL A 387 -4.64 -6.06 -30.36
CA VAL A 387 -4.09 -6.38 -29.02
C VAL A 387 -2.71 -5.76 -28.83
N ARG A 388 -2.60 -4.89 -27.82
CA ARG A 388 -1.36 -4.21 -27.42
C ARG A 388 -0.80 -4.74 -26.10
N VAL A 389 -1.66 -5.07 -25.14
CA VAL A 389 -1.30 -5.65 -23.85
C VAL A 389 -2.11 -6.93 -23.66
N LEU A 390 -1.44 -8.07 -23.51
CA LEU A 390 -2.09 -9.34 -23.24
C LEU A 390 -1.73 -9.83 -21.84
N TYR A 391 -2.70 -9.76 -20.94
CA TYR A 391 -2.51 -10.09 -19.53
C TYR A 391 -3.43 -11.24 -19.11
N VAL A 392 -2.87 -12.23 -18.42
CA VAL A 392 -3.65 -13.27 -17.74
C VAL A 392 -3.39 -13.16 -16.24
N ASP A 393 -4.46 -13.01 -15.46
CA ASP A 393 -4.36 -12.96 -14.00
C ASP A 393 -3.75 -14.27 -13.48
N PRO A 394 -2.58 -14.22 -12.81
CA PRO A 394 -2.08 -15.39 -12.12
C PRO A 394 -3.02 -15.66 -10.95
N ASP A 395 -3.86 -16.70 -11.08
CA ASP A 395 -4.78 -17.13 -10.02
C ASP A 395 -3.97 -17.38 -8.74
N PRO A 396 -4.09 -16.51 -7.72
CA PRO A 396 -3.29 -16.63 -6.50
C PRO A 396 -3.68 -17.85 -5.66
N HIS A 397 -4.85 -18.44 -5.92
CA HIS A 397 -5.38 -19.59 -5.19
C HIS A 397 -5.18 -20.92 -5.92
N ALA A 398 -4.59 -20.90 -7.12
CA ALA A 398 -4.24 -22.12 -7.82
C ALA A 398 -3.01 -22.75 -7.15
N ASP A 399 -3.26 -23.63 -6.17
CA ASP A 399 -2.24 -24.48 -5.53
C ASP A 399 -1.47 -25.33 -6.55
N GLU A 400 -2.08 -25.60 -7.70
CA GLU A 400 -1.42 -26.24 -8.83
C GLU A 400 -0.84 -25.19 -9.79
N PRO A 401 0.45 -25.31 -10.16
CA PRO A 401 1.01 -24.46 -11.21
C PRO A 401 0.10 -24.59 -12.44
N PRO A 402 -0.37 -23.48 -13.04
CA PRO A 402 -1.44 -23.50 -14.03
C PRO A 402 -1.18 -24.60 -15.04
N THR A 403 -2.00 -25.65 -14.98
CA THR A 403 -1.71 -26.95 -15.59
C THR A 403 -1.74 -26.92 -17.12
N MET A 404 -2.03 -25.76 -17.73
CA MET A 404 -1.92 -25.56 -19.17
C MET A 404 -1.35 -24.18 -19.49
N PHE A 405 -0.04 -24.10 -19.72
CA PHE A 405 0.53 -23.02 -20.52
C PHE A 405 -0.03 -23.15 -21.93
N LYS A 406 -0.59 -22.05 -22.43
CA LYS A 406 -1.22 -22.05 -23.75
C LYS A 406 -0.26 -21.43 -24.74
N GLN A 407 0.23 -22.28 -25.63
CA GLN A 407 0.90 -21.80 -26.81
C GLN A 407 -0.13 -21.11 -27.70
N PHE A 408 0.14 -19.85 -28.01
CA PHE A 408 -0.75 -19.02 -28.78
C PHE A 408 -0.11 -18.63 -30.11
N SER A 409 -0.95 -18.50 -31.13
CA SER A 409 -0.53 -18.22 -32.50
C SER A 409 -1.59 -17.37 -33.18
N ALA A 410 -1.35 -16.06 -33.26
CA ALA A 410 -2.15 -15.11 -34.02
C ALA A 410 -1.29 -13.86 -34.35
N PRO A 411 -1.69 -13.01 -35.31
CA PRO A 411 -0.92 -11.84 -35.72
C PRO A 411 -1.05 -10.69 -34.70
N LEU A 412 -0.45 -10.86 -33.52
CA LEU A 412 -0.35 -9.83 -32.48
C LEU A 412 0.73 -8.78 -32.85
N VAL A 413 0.71 -8.28 -34.08
CA VAL A 413 1.77 -7.43 -34.65
C VAL A 413 1.95 -6.09 -33.91
N ASN A 414 0.93 -5.66 -33.16
CA ASN A 414 0.94 -4.45 -32.33
C ASN A 414 1.17 -4.73 -30.83
N LEU A 415 1.54 -5.97 -30.47
CA LEU A 415 1.77 -6.35 -29.08
C LEU A 415 2.98 -5.60 -28.50
N VAL A 416 2.72 -4.84 -27.45
CA VAL A 416 3.69 -4.08 -26.67
C VAL A 416 4.08 -4.84 -25.40
N ARG A 417 3.12 -5.54 -24.76
CA ARG A 417 3.35 -6.27 -23.50
C ARG A 417 2.61 -7.59 -23.43
N VAL A 418 3.25 -8.61 -22.86
CA VAL A 418 2.64 -9.91 -22.54
C VAL A 418 3.15 -10.42 -21.20
N ASN A 419 2.27 -11.05 -20.41
CA ASN A 419 2.63 -11.64 -19.11
C ASN A 419 2.71 -13.17 -19.11
N CYS A 420 3.18 -13.74 -17.98
CA CYS A 420 3.64 -15.13 -17.87
C CYS A 420 2.60 -16.23 -18.15
N GLY A 421 1.31 -15.90 -18.31
CA GLY A 421 0.23 -16.86 -18.51
C GLY A 421 0.09 -17.40 -19.95
N ILE A 422 0.71 -16.76 -20.94
CA ILE A 422 0.56 -17.15 -22.37
C ILE A 422 1.93 -17.17 -23.05
N GLN A 423 2.19 -18.20 -23.85
CA GLN A 423 3.37 -18.25 -24.71
C GLN A 423 3.02 -17.72 -26.10
N VAL A 424 3.44 -16.49 -26.39
CA VAL A 424 3.29 -15.86 -27.72
C VAL A 424 4.57 -15.93 -28.53
N PHE A 425 5.74 -16.00 -27.88
CA PHE A 425 7.05 -16.07 -28.52
C PHE A 425 7.60 -17.51 -28.44
N PRO A 426 8.14 -18.07 -29.54
CA PRO A 426 8.53 -17.38 -30.77
C PRO A 426 7.44 -17.28 -31.86
N ASN A 427 6.28 -17.91 -31.68
CA ASN A 427 5.23 -18.03 -32.70
C ASN A 427 4.77 -16.69 -33.30
N LEU A 428 4.78 -15.61 -32.52
CA LEU A 428 4.47 -14.26 -32.98
C LEU A 428 5.25 -13.86 -34.24
N LEU A 429 6.52 -14.29 -34.34
CA LEU A 429 7.43 -13.88 -35.40
C LEU A 429 7.06 -14.42 -36.78
N GLN A 430 6.24 -15.49 -36.86
CA GLN A 430 5.80 -16.02 -38.15
C GLN A 430 4.82 -15.09 -38.88
N TYR A 431 4.24 -14.12 -38.17
CA TYR A 431 3.32 -13.11 -38.72
C TYR A 431 4.00 -11.77 -39.01
N VAL A 432 5.27 -11.63 -38.65
CA VAL A 432 6.02 -10.39 -38.85
C VAL A 432 6.72 -10.47 -40.19
N GLN A 433 6.50 -9.47 -41.04
CA GLN A 433 7.19 -9.34 -42.33
C GLN A 433 8.73 -9.30 -42.12
N GLU A 434 9.50 -9.60 -43.17
CA GLU A 434 10.97 -9.73 -43.06
C GLU A 434 11.63 -8.44 -42.57
N ASP A 435 11.19 -7.29 -43.08
CA ASP A 435 11.72 -5.96 -42.76
C ASP A 435 10.98 -5.23 -41.62
N SER A 436 9.99 -5.89 -41.02
CA SER A 436 9.17 -5.29 -39.97
C SER A 436 9.66 -5.65 -38.57
N VAL A 437 9.51 -4.71 -37.64
CA VAL A 437 9.81 -4.88 -36.21
C VAL A 437 8.52 -4.91 -35.40
N VAL A 438 8.53 -5.65 -34.29
CA VAL A 438 7.41 -5.69 -33.35
C VAL A 438 7.65 -4.63 -32.27
N PRO A 439 6.64 -3.85 -31.86
CA PRO A 439 6.76 -2.86 -30.78
C PRO A 439 6.82 -3.50 -29.38
N LEU A 440 7.20 -4.77 -29.27
CA LEU A 440 7.21 -5.52 -28.02
C LEU A 440 8.29 -4.98 -27.08
N GLU A 441 7.87 -4.42 -25.96
CA GLU A 441 8.72 -3.86 -24.92
C GLU A 441 8.90 -4.81 -23.74
N VAL A 442 7.83 -5.52 -23.37
CA VAL A 442 7.80 -6.43 -22.22
C VAL A 442 7.37 -7.82 -22.65
N LEU A 443 8.27 -8.79 -22.49
CA LEU A 443 8.04 -10.20 -22.80
C LEU A 443 8.18 -11.03 -21.52
N GLU A 444 7.08 -11.34 -20.86
CA GLU A 444 7.07 -12.32 -19.78
C GLU A 444 6.29 -13.55 -20.21
N GLN A 445 6.90 -14.74 -20.19
CA GLN A 445 6.22 -15.97 -20.59
C GLN A 445 6.89 -17.21 -19.99
N ARG A 446 6.08 -18.24 -19.79
CA ARG A 446 6.58 -19.58 -19.49
C ARG A 446 6.67 -20.39 -20.79
N ILE A 447 7.82 -20.98 -21.02
CA ILE A 447 8.12 -21.89 -22.13
C ILE A 447 8.21 -23.28 -21.54
N ALA A 448 7.64 -24.27 -22.25
CA ALA A 448 7.57 -25.65 -21.78
C ALA A 448 8.91 -26.14 -21.19
N PRO A 449 8.92 -26.71 -19.97
CA PRO A 449 10.15 -27.14 -19.33
C PRO A 449 10.74 -28.36 -20.07
N PRO A 450 12.06 -28.55 -20.00
CA PRO A 450 12.77 -29.65 -20.65
C PRO A 450 12.31 -31.07 -20.30
N ASP A 451 11.67 -31.27 -19.13
CA ASP A 451 11.58 -32.57 -18.44
C ASP A 451 10.20 -33.25 -18.52
N MET A 452 9.36 -32.88 -19.49
CA MET A 452 8.27 -33.77 -19.94
C MET A 452 8.87 -34.92 -20.77
N ARG A 453 9.50 -35.88 -20.08
CA ARG A 453 10.35 -36.98 -20.57
C ARG A 453 9.79 -37.89 -21.70
N THR A 454 8.61 -37.62 -22.25
CA THR A 454 7.94 -38.49 -23.22
C THR A 454 7.37 -37.77 -24.44
N GLN A 455 7.42 -36.44 -24.53
CA GLN A 455 6.95 -35.73 -25.72
C GLN A 455 8.13 -35.20 -26.54
N CYS A 456 8.17 -35.58 -27.81
CA CYS A 456 9.03 -34.95 -28.80
C CYS A 456 8.71 -33.44 -28.81
N LEU A 457 9.57 -32.64 -28.19
CA LEU A 457 9.42 -31.18 -28.20
C LEU A 457 9.34 -30.71 -29.64
N ALA A 458 8.35 -29.87 -29.94
CA ALA A 458 8.22 -29.29 -31.26
C ALA A 458 9.44 -28.36 -31.52
N PRO A 459 9.98 -28.30 -32.75
CA PRO A 459 11.03 -27.36 -33.11
C PRO A 459 10.72 -25.89 -32.78
N THR A 460 9.44 -25.57 -32.60
CA THR A 460 8.91 -24.24 -32.26
C THR A 460 9.25 -23.76 -30.85
N ASP A 461 9.79 -24.61 -29.97
CA ASP A 461 10.18 -24.21 -28.60
C ASP A 461 11.64 -23.75 -28.48
N MET A 462 12.39 -23.72 -29.58
CA MET A 462 13.79 -23.27 -29.60
C MET A 462 13.90 -21.77 -29.83
N ILE A 463 14.64 -21.08 -28.96
CA ILE A 463 14.94 -19.66 -29.11
C ILE A 463 16.30 -19.50 -29.80
N THR A 464 16.35 -18.84 -30.95
CA THR A 464 17.61 -18.49 -31.62
C THR A 464 17.93 -17.00 -31.45
N PRO A 465 19.22 -16.59 -31.52
CA PRO A 465 19.57 -15.18 -31.45
C PRO A 465 18.86 -14.33 -32.52
N SER A 466 18.73 -14.86 -33.75
CA SER A 466 18.11 -14.17 -34.88
C SER A 466 16.66 -13.75 -34.67
N MET A 467 15.93 -14.44 -33.78
CA MET A 467 14.54 -14.09 -33.46
C MET A 467 14.44 -12.70 -32.80
N PHE A 468 15.49 -12.27 -32.10
CA PHE A 468 15.51 -10.98 -31.40
C PHE A 468 15.77 -9.79 -32.32
N PHE A 469 16.21 -9.98 -33.58
CA PHE A 469 16.37 -8.89 -34.54
C PHE A 469 15.06 -8.14 -34.82
N LYS A 470 13.93 -8.86 -34.73
CA LYS A 470 12.60 -8.27 -34.93
C LYS A 470 12.05 -7.60 -33.67
N LEU A 471 12.79 -7.61 -32.56
CA LEU A 471 12.34 -7.14 -31.25
C LEU A 471 13.29 -6.06 -30.66
N PRO A 472 13.63 -4.99 -31.41
CA PRO A 472 14.63 -4.00 -30.98
C PRO A 472 14.16 -3.14 -29.79
N HIS A 473 12.85 -3.13 -29.51
CA HIS A 473 12.22 -2.35 -28.45
C HIS A 473 12.15 -3.09 -27.11
N LEU A 474 12.64 -4.34 -27.02
CA LEU A 474 12.61 -5.10 -25.77
C LEU A 474 13.38 -4.39 -24.66
N ARG A 475 12.68 -4.09 -23.57
CA ARG A 475 13.21 -3.51 -22.33
C ARG A 475 13.21 -4.51 -21.19
N ARG A 476 12.22 -5.41 -21.14
CA ARG A 476 12.08 -6.42 -20.10
C ARG A 476 11.77 -7.79 -20.69
N VAL A 477 12.55 -8.79 -20.29
CA VAL A 477 12.37 -10.19 -20.70
C VAL A 477 12.37 -11.07 -19.47
N VAL A 478 11.27 -11.78 -19.22
CA VAL A 478 11.11 -12.76 -18.14
C VAL A 478 10.74 -14.10 -18.74
N LEU A 479 11.66 -15.06 -18.72
CA LEU A 479 11.44 -16.37 -19.30
C LEU A 479 11.50 -17.44 -18.22
N THR A 480 10.44 -18.21 -18.09
CA THR A 480 10.42 -19.42 -17.26
C THR A 480 10.52 -20.64 -18.16
N GLY A 481 11.63 -21.37 -18.13
CA GLY A 481 11.89 -22.52 -19.00
C GLY A 481 12.57 -22.17 -20.34
N GLY A 482 12.33 -23.01 -21.35
CA GLY A 482 12.83 -22.81 -22.71
C GLY A 482 14.26 -23.32 -22.97
N ARG A 483 14.62 -23.44 -24.25
CA ARG A 483 15.93 -23.92 -24.71
C ARG A 483 16.45 -23.00 -25.83
N ALA A 484 17.75 -22.77 -25.86
CA ALA A 484 18.36 -22.13 -27.03
C ALA A 484 18.46 -23.11 -28.20
N GLY A 485 18.30 -22.59 -29.41
CA GLY A 485 18.68 -23.20 -30.68
C GLY A 485 20.16 -23.61 -30.71
N ARG A 486 20.56 -24.36 -31.75
CA ARG A 486 21.99 -24.54 -32.04
C ARG A 486 22.62 -23.15 -32.25
N LEU A 487 23.50 -22.76 -31.33
CA LEU A 487 24.35 -21.59 -31.47
C LEU A 487 25.35 -21.90 -32.58
N GLY A 488 24.99 -21.61 -33.84
CA GLY A 488 25.97 -21.57 -34.93
C GLY A 488 26.91 -20.38 -34.77
N GLU A 489 27.68 -20.04 -35.81
CA GLU A 489 28.33 -18.72 -35.96
C GLU A 489 27.26 -17.64 -36.16
N ALA A 490 26.39 -17.47 -35.16
CA ALA A 490 25.30 -16.53 -35.23
C ALA A 490 25.87 -15.10 -35.16
N PRO A 491 25.37 -14.18 -35.99
CA PRO A 491 25.74 -12.78 -35.90
C PRO A 491 25.51 -12.26 -34.48
N GLN A 492 26.39 -11.37 -34.04
CA GLN A 492 26.26 -10.69 -32.76
C GLN A 492 24.92 -9.95 -32.74
N VAL A 493 23.99 -10.40 -31.90
CA VAL A 493 22.67 -9.79 -31.76
C VAL A 493 22.72 -8.82 -30.59
N ASP A 494 22.36 -7.59 -30.87
CA ASP A 494 22.33 -6.51 -29.91
C ASP A 494 20.89 -6.29 -29.44
N LEU A 495 20.69 -6.25 -28.13
CA LEU A 495 19.43 -5.81 -27.51
C LEU A 495 19.72 -4.49 -26.77
N PRO A 496 19.80 -3.36 -27.50
CA PRO A 496 20.33 -2.11 -26.96
C PRO A 496 19.44 -1.49 -25.88
N GLN A 497 18.14 -1.84 -25.86
CA GLN A 497 17.16 -1.32 -24.91
C GLN A 497 16.89 -2.24 -23.72
N LEU A 498 17.47 -3.45 -23.68
CA LEU A 498 17.16 -4.41 -22.62
C LEU A 498 17.72 -3.96 -21.28
N GLU A 499 16.83 -3.65 -20.35
CA GLU A 499 17.11 -3.16 -19.00
C GLU A 499 16.97 -4.28 -17.96
N CYS A 500 15.99 -5.19 -18.14
CA CYS A 500 15.66 -6.26 -17.21
C CYS A 500 15.62 -7.63 -17.92
N LEU A 501 16.36 -8.60 -17.38
CA LEU A 501 16.40 -9.98 -17.89
C LEU A 501 16.25 -10.97 -16.74
N HIS A 502 15.13 -11.69 -16.68
CA HIS A 502 14.91 -12.78 -15.72
C HIS A 502 14.84 -14.12 -16.44
N LEU A 503 15.62 -15.09 -15.98
CA LEU A 503 15.69 -16.43 -16.54
C LEU A 503 15.45 -17.46 -15.42
N TYR A 504 14.22 -17.94 -15.31
CA TYR A 504 13.80 -18.94 -14.33
C TYR A 504 13.81 -20.33 -14.97
N GLU A 505 14.60 -21.27 -14.44
CA GLU A 505 14.78 -22.61 -15.04
C GLU A 505 15.17 -22.62 -16.54
N PRO A 506 16.06 -21.74 -17.01
CA PRO A 506 16.46 -21.75 -18.42
C PRO A 506 17.19 -23.05 -18.73
N GLY A 507 16.93 -23.64 -19.90
CA GLY A 507 17.84 -24.64 -20.45
C GLY A 507 19.25 -24.04 -20.58
N LEU A 508 20.30 -24.84 -20.37
CA LEU A 508 21.70 -24.39 -20.32
C LEU A 508 22.11 -23.47 -21.49
N GLY A 509 21.56 -23.70 -22.68
CA GLY A 509 21.85 -22.90 -23.86
C GLY A 509 21.27 -21.49 -23.82
N LEU A 510 20.17 -21.23 -23.10
CA LEU A 510 19.49 -19.95 -23.12
C LEU A 510 20.24 -18.88 -22.31
N THR A 511 20.75 -19.24 -21.12
CA THR A 511 21.64 -18.34 -20.36
C THR A 511 22.92 -18.03 -21.15
N LYS A 512 23.46 -19.04 -21.85
CA LYS A 512 24.63 -18.86 -22.72
C LYS A 512 24.34 -17.89 -23.88
N LEU A 513 23.18 -18.03 -24.50
CA LEU A 513 22.72 -17.14 -25.57
C LEU A 513 22.71 -15.67 -25.12
N PHE A 514 22.11 -15.35 -23.97
CA PHE A 514 22.07 -13.97 -23.47
C PHE A 514 23.42 -13.48 -22.94
N ARG A 515 24.28 -14.37 -22.43
CA ARG A 515 25.66 -14.03 -22.06
C ARG A 515 26.44 -13.51 -23.28
N ASP A 516 26.26 -14.16 -24.43
CA ASP A 516 27.00 -13.87 -25.65
C ASP A 516 26.41 -12.66 -26.43
N MET A 517 25.24 -12.15 -26.04
CA MET A 517 24.62 -10.93 -26.60
C MET A 517 25.19 -9.64 -26.00
N ASN A 518 25.14 -8.56 -26.77
CA ASN A 518 25.47 -7.22 -26.27
C ASN A 518 24.25 -6.59 -25.58
N LEU A 519 24.34 -6.45 -24.24
CA LEU A 519 23.30 -5.89 -23.39
C LEU A 519 23.83 -4.63 -22.69
N PRO A 520 23.94 -3.47 -23.37
CA PRO A 520 24.59 -2.28 -22.83
C PRO A 520 23.76 -1.60 -21.72
N ARG A 521 22.43 -1.69 -21.80
CA ARG A 521 21.49 -1.07 -20.84
C ARG A 521 21.03 -2.01 -19.72
N LEU A 522 21.56 -3.23 -19.63
CA LEU A 522 21.14 -4.17 -18.61
C LEU A 522 21.43 -3.62 -17.20
N ARG A 523 20.41 -3.59 -16.34
CA ARG A 523 20.46 -3.12 -14.95
C ARG A 523 19.92 -4.15 -13.97
N GLU A 524 18.99 -4.99 -14.41
CA GLU A 524 18.37 -6.01 -13.58
C GLU A 524 18.57 -7.41 -14.17
N PHE A 525 19.00 -8.35 -13.34
CA PHE A 525 19.09 -9.77 -13.71
C PHE A 525 18.40 -10.66 -12.68
N GLY A 526 17.51 -11.54 -13.15
CA GLY A 526 16.76 -12.49 -12.34
C GLY A 526 17.12 -13.93 -12.69
N PHE A 527 17.21 -14.82 -11.70
CA PHE A 527 17.42 -16.25 -11.95
C PHE A 527 16.88 -17.15 -10.84
N ARG A 528 16.67 -18.43 -11.16
CA ARG A 528 16.34 -19.45 -10.13
C ARG A 528 17.60 -20.11 -9.59
N ALA A 529 17.77 -20.16 -8.28
CA ALA A 529 18.99 -20.63 -7.61
C ALA A 529 19.13 -22.16 -7.58
N THR A 530 19.24 -22.80 -8.73
CA THR A 530 19.48 -24.26 -8.84
C THR A 530 20.96 -24.58 -9.00
N SER A 531 21.37 -25.81 -8.62
CA SER A 531 22.74 -26.29 -8.82
C SER A 531 23.16 -26.26 -10.31
N GLN A 532 22.23 -26.56 -11.22
CA GLN A 532 22.46 -26.50 -12.67
C GLN A 532 22.67 -25.06 -13.17
N ALA A 533 21.90 -24.10 -12.64
CA ALA A 533 22.03 -22.69 -13.03
C ALA A 533 23.33 -22.05 -12.50
N ALA A 534 23.94 -22.59 -11.44
CA ALA A 534 25.09 -21.98 -10.77
C ALA A 534 26.28 -21.70 -11.71
N VAL A 535 26.58 -22.61 -12.65
CA VAL A 535 27.70 -22.44 -13.58
C VAL A 535 27.37 -21.40 -14.66
N THR A 536 26.20 -21.53 -15.30
CA THR A 536 25.80 -20.65 -16.41
C THR A 536 25.51 -19.23 -15.94
N VAL A 537 24.87 -19.06 -14.78
CA VAL A 537 24.62 -17.75 -14.16
C VAL A 537 25.94 -17.08 -13.81
N ARG A 538 26.89 -17.79 -13.18
CA ARG A 538 28.21 -17.21 -12.88
C ARG A 538 28.91 -16.72 -14.14
N ASP A 539 28.89 -17.50 -15.22
CA ASP A 539 29.52 -17.12 -16.48
C ASP A 539 28.79 -15.94 -17.16
N PHE A 540 27.47 -15.81 -16.99
CA PHE A 540 26.72 -14.62 -17.39
C PHE A 540 27.15 -13.38 -16.59
N LEU A 541 27.23 -13.49 -15.26
CA LEU A 541 27.57 -12.38 -14.37
C LEU A 541 29.02 -11.92 -14.58
N LYS A 542 29.95 -12.78 -14.99
CA LYS A 542 31.30 -12.35 -15.40
C LYS A 542 31.30 -11.35 -16.55
N VAL A 543 30.34 -11.45 -17.47
CA VAL A 543 30.24 -10.59 -18.66
C VAL A 543 29.42 -9.34 -18.36
N HIS A 544 28.27 -9.50 -17.71
CA HIS A 544 27.29 -8.41 -17.54
C HIS A 544 27.13 -7.91 -16.11
N GLY A 545 27.68 -8.60 -15.10
CA GLY A 545 27.43 -8.33 -13.68
C GLY A 545 27.85 -6.94 -13.23
N ALA A 546 28.93 -6.37 -13.81
CA ALA A 546 29.34 -4.99 -13.52
C ALA A 546 28.31 -3.93 -13.95
N LYS A 547 27.35 -4.25 -14.81
CA LYS A 547 26.30 -3.33 -15.27
C LYS A 547 25.08 -3.33 -14.34
N LEU A 548 24.93 -4.37 -13.51
CA LEU A 548 23.73 -4.63 -12.73
C LEU A 548 23.67 -3.74 -11.49
N SER A 549 22.50 -3.19 -11.23
CA SER A 549 22.13 -2.51 -9.97
C SER A 549 21.13 -3.34 -9.16
N VAL A 550 20.36 -4.21 -9.80
CA VAL A 550 19.37 -5.08 -9.14
C VAL A 550 19.67 -6.54 -9.50
N LEU A 551 19.70 -7.39 -8.47
CA LEU A 551 19.81 -8.84 -8.64
C LEU A 551 18.61 -9.52 -8.01
N THR A 552 17.88 -10.27 -8.82
CA THR A 552 16.70 -11.03 -8.39
C THR A 552 17.02 -12.51 -8.37
N MET A 553 16.63 -13.19 -7.29
CA MET A 553 16.86 -14.61 -7.16
C MET A 553 15.58 -15.29 -6.66
N GLN A 554 15.23 -16.40 -7.31
CA GLN A 554 14.02 -17.18 -7.04
C GLN A 554 14.38 -18.59 -6.54
N GLY A 555 13.55 -19.16 -5.67
CA GLY A 555 13.60 -20.57 -5.29
C GLY A 555 14.76 -20.92 -4.35
N TYR A 556 14.48 -20.88 -3.05
CA TYR A 556 15.45 -21.10 -1.98
C TYR A 556 15.11 -22.36 -1.22
N GLY A 557 16.12 -23.19 -0.96
CA GLY A 557 15.93 -24.46 -0.26
C GLY A 557 16.99 -25.50 -0.63
N THR A 558 17.58 -25.40 -1.82
CA THR A 558 18.70 -26.26 -2.19
C THR A 558 19.97 -25.73 -1.54
N ALA A 559 20.56 -26.48 -0.60
CA ALA A 559 21.82 -26.17 0.06
C ALA A 559 23.04 -26.06 -0.88
N ASP A 560 22.83 -26.15 -2.19
CA ASP A 560 23.85 -26.42 -3.20
C ASP A 560 24.32 -25.18 -3.97
N TYR A 561 23.59 -24.06 -3.90
CA TYR A 561 24.02 -22.84 -4.60
C TYR A 561 25.12 -22.11 -3.82
N LYS A 562 26.39 -22.47 -4.06
CA LYS A 562 27.55 -21.97 -3.29
C LYS A 562 28.53 -21.11 -4.10
N GLN A 563 28.13 -20.57 -5.26
CA GLN A 563 29.01 -19.74 -6.08
C GLN A 563 29.01 -18.29 -5.58
N PRO A 564 30.17 -17.61 -5.43
CA PRO A 564 30.25 -16.25 -4.90
C PRO A 564 29.83 -15.21 -5.95
N ILE A 565 28.53 -15.08 -6.21
CA ILE A 565 28.04 -14.27 -7.35
C ILE A 565 28.27 -12.76 -7.17
N PHE A 566 28.35 -12.28 -5.94
CA PHE A 566 28.63 -10.87 -5.64
C PHE A 566 30.03 -10.43 -6.09
N ASP A 567 30.99 -11.36 -6.20
CA ASP A 567 32.32 -11.07 -6.70
C ASP A 567 32.32 -10.62 -8.18
N HIS A 568 31.21 -10.82 -8.90
CA HIS A 568 31.04 -10.45 -10.30
C HIS A 568 30.11 -9.23 -10.50
N CYS A 569 29.52 -8.70 -9.43
CA CYS A 569 28.44 -7.72 -9.53
C CYS A 569 28.66 -6.52 -8.59
N PRO A 570 29.77 -5.78 -8.69
CA PRO A 570 30.18 -4.78 -7.70
C PRO A 570 29.23 -3.58 -7.54
N ASN A 571 28.27 -3.41 -8.45
CA ASN A 571 27.37 -2.26 -8.51
C ASN A 571 25.95 -2.56 -8.04
N ILE A 572 25.68 -3.75 -7.51
CA ILE A 572 24.34 -4.09 -6.99
C ILE A 572 24.03 -3.21 -5.78
N THR A 573 22.90 -2.51 -5.85
CA THR A 573 22.32 -1.74 -4.75
C THR A 573 21.13 -2.45 -4.12
N GLU A 574 20.46 -3.34 -4.87
CA GLU A 574 19.28 -4.07 -4.40
C GLU A 574 19.36 -5.57 -4.72
N LEU A 575 19.11 -6.41 -3.71
CA LEU A 575 18.94 -7.85 -3.84
C LEU A 575 17.47 -8.21 -3.60
N ARG A 576 16.79 -8.76 -4.60
CA ARG A 576 15.40 -9.23 -4.49
C ARG A 576 15.36 -10.73 -4.27
N LEU A 577 14.73 -11.18 -3.19
CA LEU A 577 14.54 -12.60 -2.86
C LEU A 577 13.08 -13.00 -3.13
N GLU A 578 12.81 -13.55 -4.31
CA GLU A 578 11.51 -14.07 -4.69
C GLU A 578 11.30 -15.47 -4.11
N THR A 579 10.72 -15.53 -2.92
CA THR A 579 10.71 -16.76 -2.12
C THR A 579 9.34 -17.43 -2.01
N GLY A 580 8.37 -17.00 -2.83
CA GLY A 580 6.97 -17.32 -2.57
C GLY A 580 6.60 -16.85 -1.16
N ASP A 581 5.77 -17.63 -0.46
CA ASP A 581 5.30 -17.39 0.91
C ASP A 581 6.38 -17.63 2.00
N ARG A 582 7.51 -18.26 1.66
CA ARG A 582 8.51 -18.71 2.66
C ARG A 582 9.75 -17.84 2.66
N LEU A 583 10.02 -17.12 3.75
CA LEU A 583 11.28 -16.40 3.91
C LEU A 583 12.48 -17.39 3.97
N PRO A 584 13.59 -17.12 3.25
CA PRO A 584 14.75 -17.98 3.29
C PRO A 584 15.52 -17.75 4.60
N ALA A 585 15.95 -18.82 5.27
CA ALA A 585 16.75 -18.70 6.49
C ALA A 585 18.16 -18.12 6.24
N ARG A 586 18.65 -18.16 4.98
CA ARG A 586 20.00 -17.70 4.61
C ARG A 586 20.09 -17.32 3.13
N ILE A 587 21.08 -16.49 2.81
CA ILE A 587 21.47 -16.16 1.42
C ILE A 587 22.66 -17.06 1.04
N PRO A 588 22.48 -18.05 0.16
CA PRO A 588 23.34 -19.24 0.10
C PRO A 588 24.77 -18.98 -0.40
N PHE A 589 25.01 -17.90 -1.13
CA PHE A 589 26.34 -17.51 -1.63
C PHE A 589 27.06 -16.47 -0.78
N LEU A 590 26.39 -15.83 0.19
CA LEU A 590 26.94 -14.67 0.89
C LEU A 590 28.19 -15.04 1.69
N SER A 591 28.16 -16.18 2.39
CA SER A 591 29.27 -16.66 3.21
C SER A 591 30.57 -16.88 2.43
N LYS A 592 30.47 -17.14 1.11
CA LYS A 592 31.62 -17.33 0.22
C LYS A 592 31.99 -16.10 -0.58
N SER A 593 31.12 -15.08 -0.59
CA SER A 593 31.37 -13.85 -1.33
C SER A 593 32.29 -12.91 -0.55
N LYS A 594 32.98 -12.04 -1.27
CA LYS A 594 33.66 -10.89 -0.65
C LYS A 594 32.62 -9.91 -0.08
N PRO A 595 33.00 -9.07 0.90
CA PRO A 595 32.13 -7.98 1.36
C PRO A 595 31.64 -7.13 0.18
N HIS A 596 30.34 -6.85 0.14
CA HIS A 596 29.69 -6.08 -0.92
C HIS A 596 29.44 -4.63 -0.45
N PRO A 597 30.22 -3.64 -0.92
CA PRO A 597 30.23 -2.29 -0.34
C PRO A 597 29.05 -1.41 -0.78
N ARG A 598 28.22 -1.85 -1.73
CA ARG A 598 27.14 -1.04 -2.32
C ARG A 598 25.73 -1.61 -2.12
N LEU A 599 25.59 -2.79 -1.50
CA LEU A 599 24.26 -3.38 -1.33
C LEU A 599 23.53 -2.64 -0.22
N GLU A 600 22.57 -1.80 -0.59
CA GLU A 600 21.84 -0.91 0.34
C GLU A 600 20.54 -1.54 0.82
N ARG A 601 19.91 -2.37 -0.03
CA ARG A 601 18.57 -2.91 0.19
C ARG A 601 18.48 -4.41 -0.11
N ILE A 602 17.73 -5.12 0.74
CA ILE A 602 17.17 -6.45 0.41
C ILE A 602 15.66 -6.30 0.28
N THR A 603 15.09 -6.76 -0.83
CA THR A 603 13.65 -6.71 -1.09
C THR A 603 13.05 -8.11 -1.10
N LEU A 604 11.89 -8.29 -0.50
CA LEU A 604 11.18 -9.55 -0.33
C LEU A 604 9.79 -9.44 -0.96
N PRO A 605 9.62 -9.78 -2.26
CA PRO A 605 8.37 -9.52 -2.96
C PRO A 605 7.21 -10.43 -2.53
N GLY A 606 7.49 -11.71 -2.27
CA GLY A 606 6.45 -12.70 -1.96
C GLY A 606 6.19 -12.94 -0.47
N VAL A 607 7.02 -12.35 0.40
CA VAL A 607 6.90 -12.58 1.84
C VAL A 607 5.84 -11.66 2.40
N SER A 608 4.92 -12.23 3.19
CA SER A 608 3.92 -11.47 3.93
C SER A 608 4.32 -11.38 5.42
N LEU A 609 4.17 -10.19 5.99
CA LEU A 609 4.11 -9.90 7.42
C LEU A 609 2.73 -9.34 7.78
N ALA A 610 1.69 -9.71 7.03
CA ALA A 610 0.34 -9.25 7.26
C ALA A 610 -0.20 -9.72 8.61
N ARG A 611 -1.23 -9.00 9.07
CA ARG A 611 -2.01 -9.33 10.26
C ARG A 611 -2.66 -10.69 10.06
N ARG A 612 -2.25 -11.68 10.86
CA ARG A 612 -2.68 -13.10 10.81
C ARG A 612 -2.97 -13.57 9.37
N PRO A 613 -2.11 -14.37 8.73
CA PRO A 613 -2.67 -15.25 7.71
C PRO A 613 -3.80 -16.00 8.42
N GLN A 614 -5.04 -15.90 7.93
CA GLN A 614 -6.15 -16.78 8.32
C GLN A 614 -5.51 -18.12 8.63
N MET A 615 -5.56 -18.61 9.90
CA MET A 615 -4.77 -19.77 10.34
C MET A 615 -4.68 -20.73 9.16
N VAL A 616 -3.53 -20.76 8.48
CA VAL A 616 -3.45 -21.58 7.27
C VAL A 616 -3.38 -22.96 7.86
N TYR A 617 -4.53 -23.60 7.92
CA TYR A 617 -4.70 -24.97 8.36
C TYR A 617 -4.00 -25.80 7.30
N TYR A 618 -2.69 -25.89 7.39
CA TYR A 618 -1.94 -26.92 6.71
C TYR A 618 -2.45 -28.20 7.32
N GLY A 619 -3.34 -28.87 6.60
CA GLY A 619 -3.65 -30.26 6.88
C GLY A 619 -2.33 -31.01 6.76
N SER A 620 -1.69 -31.30 7.89
CA SER A 620 -0.63 -32.29 7.89
C SER A 620 -1.24 -33.59 7.35
N ARG A 621 -0.43 -34.43 6.70
CA ARG A 621 -0.89 -35.71 6.15
C ARG A 621 -1.55 -36.63 7.19
N ASP A 622 -1.35 -36.36 8.48
CA ASP A 622 -1.96 -37.06 9.62
C ASP A 622 -3.23 -36.38 10.17
N GLY A 623 -3.71 -35.30 9.55
CA GLY A 623 -4.88 -34.54 9.97
C GLY A 623 -4.63 -33.60 11.16
N ARG A 624 -3.39 -33.46 11.65
CA ARG A 624 -3.06 -32.49 12.69
C ARG A 624 -2.93 -31.09 12.12
N ILE A 625 -3.56 -30.15 12.81
CA ILE A 625 -3.43 -28.72 12.55
C ILE A 625 -2.19 -28.25 13.29
N GLU A 626 -1.09 -28.01 12.57
CA GLU A 626 0.08 -27.35 13.15
C GLU A 626 -0.10 -25.83 13.02
N THR A 627 -0.14 -25.15 14.16
CA THR A 627 -0.07 -23.68 14.20
C THR A 627 1.40 -23.28 14.18
N ARG A 628 1.88 -22.79 13.04
CA ARG A 628 3.24 -22.28 12.93
C ARG A 628 3.27 -20.81 13.32
N ASP A 629 4.21 -20.42 14.17
CA ASP A 629 4.42 -19.01 14.48
C ASP A 629 4.90 -18.30 13.21
N PRO A 630 4.16 -17.31 12.69
CA PRO A 630 4.56 -16.57 11.48
C PRO A 630 5.90 -15.83 11.64
N ARG A 631 6.41 -15.68 12.87
CA ARG A 631 7.75 -15.12 13.16
C ARG A 631 8.88 -16.13 13.00
N GLU A 632 8.59 -17.43 13.03
CA GLU A 632 9.60 -18.50 13.03
C GLU A 632 10.56 -18.41 11.82
N PRO A 633 10.12 -18.08 10.59
CA PRO A 633 11.05 -17.92 9.46
C PRO A 633 11.94 -16.67 9.55
N TRP A 634 11.47 -15.62 10.24
CA TRP A 634 12.12 -14.31 10.31
C TRP A 634 13.35 -14.30 11.22
N MET A 635 13.27 -14.94 12.39
CA MET A 635 14.37 -14.91 13.35
C MET A 635 15.66 -15.54 12.80
N PRO A 636 15.64 -16.70 12.11
CA PRO A 636 16.80 -17.24 11.42
C PRO A 636 17.37 -16.30 10.36
N PHE A 637 16.50 -15.63 9.58
CA PHE A 637 16.95 -14.69 8.56
C PHE A 637 17.62 -13.45 9.16
N VAL A 638 17.03 -12.87 10.22
CA VAL A 638 17.62 -11.73 10.94
C VAL A 638 18.94 -12.13 11.61
N GLY A 639 19.00 -13.31 12.23
CA GLY A 639 20.24 -13.86 12.78
C GLY A 639 21.32 -14.04 11.70
N PHE A 640 20.94 -14.56 10.53
CA PHE A 640 21.85 -14.65 9.39
C PHE A 640 22.39 -13.29 8.93
N LEU A 641 21.55 -12.24 8.88
CA LEU A 641 21.99 -10.89 8.54
C LEU A 641 22.93 -10.31 9.60
N SER A 642 22.67 -10.58 10.89
CA SER A 642 23.56 -10.23 12.00
C SER A 642 24.94 -10.87 11.82
N ASP A 643 24.99 -12.18 11.56
CA ASP A 643 26.22 -12.96 11.39
C ASP A 643 27.07 -12.53 10.18
N HIS A 644 26.46 -11.87 9.20
CA HIS A 644 27.11 -11.45 7.95
C HIS A 644 27.06 -9.94 7.73
N LYS A 645 26.89 -9.13 8.79
CA LYS A 645 26.86 -7.67 8.68
C LYS A 645 28.16 -7.10 8.10
N ASP A 646 29.30 -7.72 8.41
CA ASP A 646 30.62 -7.40 7.84
C ASP A 646 30.68 -7.60 6.31
N LYS A 647 29.91 -8.55 5.79
CA LYS A 647 29.79 -8.80 4.34
C LYS A 647 28.89 -7.78 3.65
N LEU A 648 28.01 -7.10 4.38
CA LEU A 648 27.02 -6.18 3.84
C LEU A 648 27.10 -4.81 4.55
N PRO A 649 28.26 -4.12 4.52
CA PRO A 649 28.48 -2.92 5.33
C PRO A 649 27.57 -1.74 4.95
N ALA A 650 27.09 -1.67 3.71
CA ALA A 650 26.17 -0.63 3.24
C ALA A 650 24.69 -0.99 3.41
N LEU A 651 24.37 -2.20 3.86
CA LEU A 651 22.98 -2.63 3.99
C LEU A 651 22.30 -1.80 5.09
N ALA A 652 21.24 -1.11 4.69
CA ALA A 652 20.48 -0.20 5.55
C ALA A 652 18.99 -0.51 5.58
N GLU A 653 18.46 -1.29 4.62
CA GLU A 653 17.02 -1.51 4.49
C GLU A 653 16.67 -2.97 4.11
N VAL A 654 15.68 -3.53 4.79
CA VAL A 654 14.93 -4.72 4.36
C VAL A 654 13.53 -4.25 3.99
N ARG A 655 13.12 -4.48 2.74
CA ARG A 655 11.84 -4.05 2.20
C ARG A 655 10.95 -5.24 1.89
N ILE A 656 9.67 -5.15 2.22
CA ILE A 656 8.66 -6.16 1.90
C ILE A 656 7.70 -5.56 0.88
N LEU A 657 7.53 -6.21 -0.28
CA LEU A 657 6.53 -5.79 -1.27
C LEU A 657 5.21 -6.54 -1.15
N GLY A 658 5.23 -7.70 -0.47
CA GLY A 658 4.04 -8.44 -0.10
C GLY A 658 3.22 -7.71 0.96
N ASP A 659 2.20 -8.41 1.48
CA ASP A 659 1.33 -7.82 2.48
C ASP A 659 2.10 -7.57 3.79
N LEU A 660 2.16 -6.31 4.21
CA LEU A 660 2.75 -5.91 5.48
C LEU A 660 1.84 -4.87 6.10
N ASP A 661 1.34 -5.17 7.29
CA ASP A 661 0.50 -4.26 8.03
C ASP A 661 1.29 -3.71 9.22
N TRP A 662 1.52 -2.41 9.24
CA TRP A 662 2.00 -1.77 10.45
C TRP A 662 0.88 -1.67 11.48
N PRO A 663 1.17 -1.83 12.78
CA PRO A 663 0.21 -1.44 13.78
C PRO A 663 -0.10 0.06 13.63
N ILE A 664 -1.37 0.43 13.79
CA ILE A 664 -1.83 1.83 13.75
C ILE A 664 -1.97 2.44 15.15
N ASN A 665 -1.84 1.62 16.21
CA ASN A 665 -1.91 2.04 17.60
C ASN A 665 -1.04 1.17 18.53
N ARG A 666 -0.90 1.59 19.80
CA ARG A 666 -0.08 0.91 20.81
C ARG A 666 -0.61 -0.47 21.18
N TRP A 667 -1.93 -0.64 21.23
CA TRP A 667 -2.55 -1.91 21.58
C TRP A 667 -2.22 -2.99 20.55
N GLN A 668 -2.34 -2.67 19.25
CA GLN A 668 -1.95 -3.57 18.15
C GLN A 668 -0.46 -3.93 18.23
N TYR A 669 0.40 -2.95 18.51
CA TYR A 669 1.83 -3.20 18.72
C TYR A 669 2.10 -4.23 19.82
N HIS A 670 1.35 -4.18 20.93
CA HIS A 670 1.50 -5.12 22.05
C HIS A 670 0.87 -6.49 21.79
N GLN A 671 -0.04 -6.62 20.83
CA GLN A 671 -0.58 -7.90 20.39
C GLN A 671 0.40 -8.66 19.51
N ARG A 672 1.54 -9.08 20.08
CA ARG A 672 2.62 -9.81 19.39
C ARG A 672 2.18 -11.13 18.74
N SER A 673 1.05 -11.71 19.17
CA SER A 673 0.46 -12.92 18.57
C SER A 673 -0.31 -12.64 17.28
N VAL A 674 -0.65 -11.37 17.02
CA VAL A 674 -1.45 -10.92 15.87
C VAL A 674 -0.57 -10.16 14.86
N TRP A 675 0.39 -9.38 15.37
CA TRP A 675 1.24 -8.48 14.59
C TRP A 675 2.69 -8.94 14.62
N THR A 676 3.17 -9.45 13.49
CA THR A 676 4.53 -10.00 13.34
C THR A 676 5.57 -8.97 12.93
N ALA A 677 5.15 -7.88 12.27
CA ALA A 677 6.05 -6.85 11.78
C ALA A 677 6.86 -6.16 12.90
N PRO A 678 6.28 -5.75 14.05
CA PRO A 678 7.04 -4.98 15.03
C PRO A 678 8.21 -5.74 15.68
N PRO A 679 8.07 -7.01 16.14
CA PRO A 679 9.21 -7.77 16.64
C PRO A 679 10.36 -7.91 15.62
N VAL A 680 10.02 -8.12 14.34
CA VAL A 680 11.00 -8.21 13.25
C VAL A 680 11.68 -6.86 13.03
N ALA A 681 10.91 -5.77 13.00
CA ALA A 681 11.43 -4.42 12.83
C ALA A 681 12.41 -4.04 13.94
N LEU A 682 12.09 -4.35 15.21
CA LEU A 682 12.97 -4.11 16.35
C LEU A 682 14.29 -4.87 16.22
N LYS A 683 14.23 -6.17 15.87
CA LYS A 683 15.44 -6.98 15.67
C LYS A 683 16.29 -6.51 14.49
N LEU A 684 15.68 -6.01 13.43
CA LEU A 684 16.42 -5.36 12.34
C LEU A 684 17.03 -4.02 12.78
N HIS A 685 16.31 -3.25 13.60
CA HIS A 685 16.80 -1.97 14.11
C HIS A 685 18.02 -2.13 15.02
N GLU A 686 18.05 -3.18 15.87
CA GLU A 686 19.24 -3.58 16.65
C GLU A 686 20.50 -3.78 15.76
N LEU A 687 20.31 -4.13 14.48
CA LEU A 687 21.39 -4.31 13.48
C LEU A 687 21.67 -3.04 12.64
N GLY A 688 21.03 -1.91 12.98
CA GLY A 688 21.04 -0.69 12.19
C GLY A 688 20.36 -0.83 10.83
N LEU A 689 19.35 -1.71 10.71
CA LEU A 689 18.57 -1.94 9.49
C LEU A 689 17.14 -1.42 9.68
N ALA A 690 16.62 -0.71 8.68
CA ALA A 690 15.21 -0.34 8.63
C ALA A 690 14.36 -1.46 8.02
N LEU A 691 13.20 -1.76 8.59
CA LEU A 691 12.14 -2.52 7.93
C LEU A 691 11.22 -1.53 7.20
N ALA A 692 11.00 -1.75 5.90
CA ALA A 692 10.14 -0.91 5.08
C ALA A 692 9.03 -1.71 4.39
N ASP A 693 7.86 -1.09 4.22
CA ASP A 693 6.77 -1.65 3.42
C ASP A 693 6.94 -1.38 1.91
N LYS A 694 5.95 -1.80 1.11
CA LYS A 694 5.93 -1.62 -0.34
C LYS A 694 5.95 -0.16 -0.79
N THR A 695 5.44 0.76 0.04
CA THR A 695 5.46 2.20 -0.21
C THR A 695 6.80 2.85 0.16
N GLY A 696 7.67 2.09 0.83
CA GLY A 696 8.94 2.58 1.38
C GLY A 696 8.78 3.24 2.75
N ALA A 697 7.59 3.18 3.38
CA ALA A 697 7.42 3.66 4.73
C ALA A 697 8.22 2.76 5.68
N ARG A 698 9.12 3.40 6.43
CA ARG A 698 10.03 2.73 7.36
C ARG A 698 9.41 2.67 8.74
N TRP A 699 9.70 1.60 9.47
CA TRP A 699 9.50 1.59 10.91
C TRP A 699 10.48 2.56 11.58
N CYS A 700 9.98 3.68 12.08
CA CYS A 700 10.80 4.70 12.76
C CYS A 700 10.57 4.74 14.28
N ARG A 701 9.81 3.79 14.84
CA ARG A 701 9.28 3.92 16.20
C ARG A 701 9.96 3.02 17.24
N PHE A 702 10.45 3.71 18.28
CA PHE A 702 10.96 3.28 19.60
C PHE A 702 12.44 2.88 19.71
N ASP A 703 13.15 3.78 20.40
CA ASP A 703 14.31 3.49 21.25
C ASP A 703 13.92 2.56 22.40
N VAL A 704 14.91 1.78 22.80
CA VAL A 704 14.90 0.58 23.63
C VAL A 704 14.81 0.91 25.14
N ASP A 705 13.94 1.84 25.55
CA ASP A 705 13.67 2.04 26.99
C ASP A 705 12.67 1.01 27.56
N TYR A 706 12.34 -0.02 26.76
CA TYR A 706 11.85 -1.29 27.29
C TYR A 706 13.04 -2.10 27.82
N THR A 707 13.75 -1.56 28.83
CA THR A 707 14.36 -2.46 29.80
C THR A 707 13.18 -3.18 30.44
N GLU A 708 13.00 -4.43 30.04
CA GLU A 708 12.36 -5.42 30.88
C GLU A 708 12.96 -5.26 32.28
N SER A 709 12.29 -4.52 33.16
CA SER A 709 12.20 -4.92 34.54
C SER A 709 11.41 -6.23 34.55
N GLU A 710 12.02 -7.29 34.00
CA GLU A 710 11.68 -8.65 34.35
C GLU A 710 11.69 -8.69 35.87
N GLY A 711 10.58 -9.14 36.44
CA GLY A 711 10.36 -9.19 37.86
C GLY A 711 11.52 -9.90 38.56
N VAL A 712 12.34 -9.11 39.27
CA VAL A 712 12.87 -9.56 40.55
C VAL A 712 11.69 -9.46 41.53
N SER A 713 10.81 -10.47 41.45
CA SER A 713 9.88 -10.78 42.52
C SER A 713 10.63 -11.48 43.64
N ASP A 714 11.54 -10.77 44.30
CA ASP A 714 12.04 -11.14 45.62
C ASP A 714 11.76 -9.96 46.54
N VAL A 715 10.53 -9.95 47.06
CA VAL A 715 10.25 -9.26 48.32
C VAL A 715 10.63 -10.27 49.41
N PRO A 716 11.73 -10.08 50.16
CA PRO A 716 11.91 -10.81 51.39
C PRO A 716 10.90 -10.22 52.38
N LEU A 717 9.89 -11.01 52.73
CA LEU A 717 9.17 -10.85 53.98
C LEU A 717 10.21 -10.89 55.12
N GLY A 718 10.44 -9.73 55.74
CA GLY A 718 11.30 -9.54 56.90
C GLY A 718 10.71 -8.49 57.84
N PRO A 719 10.94 -8.62 59.16
CA PRO A 719 9.87 -8.66 60.15
C PRO A 719 9.50 -7.28 60.72
N GLY A 720 8.38 -7.27 61.44
CA GLY A 720 7.79 -6.12 62.12
C GLY A 720 8.63 -5.49 63.25
N PRO A 721 7.98 -4.70 64.10
CA PRO A 721 8.40 -3.35 64.49
C PRO A 721 9.37 -3.31 65.66
N ASP A 722 10.21 -2.28 65.72
CA ASP A 722 10.60 -1.62 66.97
C ASP A 722 11.32 -0.27 66.73
N ARG A 723 10.87 0.73 67.51
CA ARG A 723 11.36 2.10 67.75
C ARG A 723 10.85 3.24 66.86
#